data_AF-A0A8R1IIX2-F1
#
_entry.id   AF-A0A8R1IIX2-F1
#
_cell.length_a   1.000
_cell.length_b   1.000
_cell.length_c   1.000
_cell.angle_alpha   90.00
_cell.angle_beta   90.00
_cell.angle_gamma   90.00
#
_symmetry.space_group_name_H-M   'P 1'
#
loop_
_entity.id
_entity.type
_entity.pdbx_description
1 polymer ?
#
loop_
_entity_poly.entity_id
_entity_poly.type
_entity_poly.pdbx_seq_one_letter_code
_entity_poly.pdbx_strand_id
1 'polypeptide(L)'
;MKSSPHRPSIELLFKRGLGSAEIARRLQISSSTVRNVVAAIKKRGDASEVKKSGRPRSVNTRNTRAIIKKRIIRNDGLSLNRMASQLGIARSTVQSIVKNDLKLKSYKLRRGQYLSDKSKAMRLEKCRKLLQHFQRGLGSAEIARRLQISSSTVRNVVAAIKKRGDASEVKKSGRPRSVNTRNTRAIIKKRIIRNDGLSLNRMASQLGIARSTVQSIVKNDLKLKSYKLRRGQYLSDKSKAMRLEKCRKLLQHFQVRRVSDVIWTDEKIFTIEPLPNRQNQRQLLSKDDSMSPKRRLAHNRLFPKSVMVWAGITATGKTPLVFIERNVKINSEVYQKIVLMDNLLPWVTQHFAGGPFILQQDWAPSHGSRSTLAVLEAHFPGFLDKNFCVSGASGAVYLERALTLKSSPFTNLERPDGSTTYNRPENRKLVLTHFSNLYAATTREPRSRYTHPDDPEILQHEVENAIVTSKTNISPGPDQITMLQLKLGNESIAPHLTAALNQVLTNGRTPEDWKTVKIYLLPKTTKPKKLKAYRPVALSSIVSKLFTKILTRRITAKSKYYLEESQAGFRRGRGCADSIQVVSQMLVKCTEFKIPLVAVFLGFTFAFDNVNWTKISEVLNNLQIGRNVIRALNNSNFSAIGELNVLNKKMKFKIKRGVRQGDSSSPLLFALALQAILDELDPAP
;
A
#
# COMPACT_ATOMS: atom_id res chain seq x y z
N MET A 1 -54.73 -36.25 39.70
CA MET A 1 -54.43 -37.26 40.73
C MET A 1 -55.77 -37.76 41.23
N LYS A 2 -56.01 -39.07 41.21
CA LYS A 2 -57.26 -39.67 41.70
C LYS A 2 -57.28 -39.55 43.24
N SER A 3 -58.45 -39.26 43.81
CA SER A 3 -58.65 -39.13 45.26
C SER A 3 -58.33 -40.44 45.98
N SER A 4 -57.76 -40.36 47.18
CA SER A 4 -57.50 -41.54 48.01
C SER A 4 -58.84 -42.20 48.40
N PRO A 5 -59.08 -43.49 48.08
CA PRO A 5 -60.39 -44.13 48.23
C PRO A 5 -60.88 -44.23 49.69
N HIS A 6 -59.98 -44.10 50.67
CA HIS A 6 -60.30 -44.27 52.09
C HIS A 6 -60.79 -42.99 52.81
N ARG A 7 -60.85 -41.82 52.14
CA ARG A 7 -61.26 -40.56 52.78
C ARG A 7 -62.69 -40.57 53.36
N PRO A 8 -63.72 -41.08 52.65
CA PRO A 8 -65.07 -41.16 53.19
C PRO A 8 -65.16 -42.07 54.42
N SER A 9 -64.43 -43.20 54.38
CA SER A 9 -64.36 -44.15 55.50
C SER A 9 -63.68 -43.55 56.74
N ILE A 10 -62.63 -42.74 56.56
CA ILE A 10 -61.98 -42.00 57.65
C ILE A 10 -62.95 -40.97 58.26
N GLU A 11 -63.72 -40.25 57.43
CA GLU A 11 -64.68 -39.25 57.90
C GLU A 11 -65.82 -39.88 58.72
N LEU A 12 -66.38 -40.99 58.24
CA LEU A 12 -67.44 -41.72 58.93
C LEU A 12 -66.97 -42.23 60.31
N LEU A 13 -65.79 -42.86 60.36
CA LEU A 13 -65.25 -43.41 61.60
C LEU A 13 -64.84 -42.31 62.59
N PHE A 14 -64.34 -41.18 62.09
CA PHE A 14 -64.01 -40.03 62.94
C PHE A 14 -65.28 -39.36 63.51
N LYS A 15 -66.36 -39.22 62.72
CA LYS A 15 -67.66 -38.72 63.19
C LYS A 15 -68.34 -39.65 64.21
N ARG A 16 -68.00 -40.94 64.22
CA ARG A 16 -68.43 -41.93 65.24
C ARG A 16 -67.58 -41.90 66.52
N GLY A 17 -66.68 -40.93 66.69
CA GLY A 17 -65.91 -40.72 67.92
C GLY A 17 -64.62 -41.54 68.03
N LEU A 18 -64.18 -42.22 66.97
CA LEU A 18 -62.96 -43.01 67.02
C LEU A 18 -61.68 -42.15 66.90
N GLY A 19 -60.67 -42.50 67.72
CA GLY A 19 -59.35 -41.88 67.67
C GLY A 19 -58.57 -42.20 66.40
N SER A 20 -57.70 -41.29 65.95
CA SER A 20 -56.97 -41.41 64.67
C SER A 20 -56.05 -42.64 64.58
N ALA A 21 -55.51 -43.12 65.70
CA ALA A 21 -54.70 -44.34 65.75
C ALA A 21 -55.56 -45.61 65.56
N GLU A 22 -56.78 -45.60 66.08
CA GLU A 22 -57.74 -46.70 65.93
C GLU A 22 -58.20 -46.82 64.47
N ILE A 23 -58.54 -45.67 63.86
CA ILE A 23 -58.98 -45.60 62.46
C ILE A 23 -57.87 -46.09 61.52
N ALA A 24 -56.61 -45.75 61.80
CA ALA A 24 -55.45 -46.22 61.01
C ALA A 24 -55.27 -47.74 61.07
N ARG A 25 -55.47 -48.35 62.25
CA ARG A 25 -55.44 -49.82 62.41
C ARG A 25 -56.60 -50.50 61.69
N ARG A 26 -57.83 -50.00 61.84
CA ARG A 26 -59.04 -50.60 61.22
C ARG A 26 -59.03 -50.54 59.69
N LEU A 27 -58.52 -49.46 59.13
CA LEU A 27 -58.48 -49.27 57.68
C LEU A 27 -57.15 -49.74 57.04
N GLN A 28 -56.20 -50.26 57.84
CA GLN A 28 -54.86 -50.66 57.41
C GLN A 28 -54.14 -49.61 56.55
N ILE A 29 -54.18 -48.34 56.98
CA ILE A 29 -53.56 -47.22 56.27
C ILE A 29 -52.65 -46.42 57.21
N SER A 30 -51.70 -45.67 56.63
CA SER A 30 -50.74 -44.92 57.43
C SER A 30 -51.42 -43.95 58.40
N SER A 31 -50.95 -43.92 59.64
CA SER A 31 -51.45 -43.02 60.70
C SER A 31 -51.24 -41.54 60.35
N SER A 32 -50.26 -41.22 59.50
CA SER A 32 -50.11 -39.88 58.90
C SER A 32 -51.24 -39.53 57.94
N THR A 33 -51.71 -40.46 57.12
CA THR A 33 -52.82 -40.24 56.19
C THR A 33 -54.10 -39.93 56.96
N VAL A 34 -54.40 -40.71 58.00
CA VAL A 34 -55.59 -40.49 58.86
C VAL A 34 -55.51 -39.15 59.58
N ARG A 35 -54.36 -38.80 60.19
CA ARG A 35 -54.17 -37.51 60.86
C ARG A 35 -54.37 -36.33 59.92
N ASN A 36 -53.86 -36.41 58.68
CA ASN A 36 -54.01 -35.33 57.71
C ASN A 36 -55.48 -35.14 57.27
N VAL A 37 -56.24 -36.23 57.13
CA VAL A 37 -57.67 -36.17 56.77
C VAL A 37 -58.50 -35.68 57.96
N VAL A 38 -58.25 -36.17 59.17
CA VAL A 38 -58.93 -35.71 60.40
C VAL A 38 -58.65 -34.24 60.68
N ALA A 39 -57.41 -33.77 60.49
CA ALA A 39 -57.08 -32.35 60.61
C ALA A 39 -57.80 -31.48 59.56
N ALA A 40 -58.02 -32.01 58.35
CA ALA A 40 -58.81 -31.34 57.34
C ALA A 40 -60.31 -31.27 57.72
N ILE A 41 -60.88 -32.38 58.23
CA ILE A 41 -62.26 -32.44 58.72
C ILE A 41 -62.47 -31.46 59.88
N LYS A 42 -61.58 -31.46 60.88
CA LYS A 42 -61.65 -30.51 62.02
C LYS A 42 -61.60 -29.05 61.58
N LYS A 43 -60.90 -28.75 60.48
CA LYS A 43 -60.73 -27.38 59.99
C LYS A 43 -61.87 -26.90 59.06
N ARG A 44 -62.57 -27.82 58.38
CA ARG A 44 -63.51 -27.48 57.29
C ARG A 44 -64.88 -28.14 57.37
N GLY A 45 -65.08 -29.11 58.26
CA GLY A 45 -66.34 -29.84 58.43
C GLY A 45 -66.51 -31.09 57.55
N ASP A 46 -65.68 -31.28 56.51
CA ASP A 46 -65.74 -32.43 55.59
C ASP A 46 -64.34 -32.94 55.18
N ALA A 47 -64.28 -34.13 54.56
CA ALA A 47 -63.03 -34.72 54.05
C ALA A 47 -62.71 -34.40 52.57
N SER A 48 -63.40 -33.42 51.97
CA SER A 48 -63.28 -33.12 50.53
C SER A 48 -61.87 -32.64 50.13
N GLU A 49 -61.45 -32.95 48.90
CA GLU A 49 -60.16 -32.48 48.36
C GLU A 49 -60.27 -31.04 47.84
N VAL A 50 -59.39 -30.17 48.33
CA VAL A 50 -59.15 -28.87 47.70
C VAL A 50 -58.31 -29.10 46.46
N LYS A 51 -58.85 -28.73 45.29
CA LYS A 51 -58.04 -28.56 44.07
C LYS A 51 -56.91 -27.58 44.39
N LYS A 52 -55.68 -28.07 44.47
CA LYS A 52 -54.50 -27.19 44.54
C LYS A 52 -54.55 -26.27 43.31
N SER A 53 -54.58 -24.96 43.54
CA SER A 53 -54.43 -23.96 42.51
C SER A 53 -53.16 -24.25 41.70
N GLY A 54 -53.28 -24.13 40.38
CA GLY A 54 -52.22 -24.44 39.44
C GLY A 54 -50.92 -23.67 39.72
N ARG A 55 -49.82 -24.21 39.18
CA ARG A 55 -48.46 -23.68 39.20
C ARG A 55 -48.44 -22.14 39.05
N PRO A 56 -47.65 -21.40 39.86
CA PRO A 56 -47.59 -19.94 39.75
C PRO A 56 -47.24 -19.48 38.33
N ARG A 57 -47.90 -18.39 37.89
CA ARG A 57 -47.75 -17.77 36.56
C ARG A 57 -46.28 -17.70 36.14
N SER A 58 -45.97 -18.17 34.93
CA SER A 58 -44.59 -18.20 34.43
C SER A 58 -43.99 -16.80 34.36
N VAL A 59 -42.90 -16.58 35.09
CA VAL A 59 -42.12 -15.33 35.11
C VAL A 59 -41.43 -15.04 33.75
N ASN A 60 -41.47 -15.99 32.79
CA ASN A 60 -40.88 -15.88 31.46
C ASN A 60 -41.82 -15.20 30.43
N THR A 61 -42.19 -13.93 30.68
CA THR A 61 -43.01 -13.14 29.75
C THR A 61 -42.18 -12.52 28.62
N ARG A 62 -42.85 -12.12 27.51
CA ARG A 62 -42.21 -11.41 26.39
C ARG A 62 -41.50 -10.13 26.84
N ASN A 63 -42.07 -9.41 27.80
CA ASN A 63 -41.46 -8.20 28.39
C ASN A 63 -40.21 -8.53 29.20
N THR A 64 -40.25 -9.57 30.04
CA THR A 64 -39.08 -10.01 30.80
C THR A 64 -37.93 -10.40 29.87
N ARG A 65 -38.20 -11.12 28.77
CA ARG A 65 -37.19 -11.45 27.74
C ARG A 65 -36.62 -10.21 27.07
N ALA A 66 -37.47 -9.23 26.74
CA ALA A 66 -37.04 -7.98 26.11
C ALA A 66 -36.15 -7.14 27.02
N ILE A 67 -36.48 -7.04 28.32
CA ILE A 67 -35.69 -6.32 29.33
C ILE A 67 -34.32 -6.98 29.51
N ILE A 68 -34.28 -8.31 29.69
CA ILE A 68 -33.04 -9.08 29.81
C ILE A 68 -32.16 -8.88 28.56
N LYS A 69 -32.74 -8.96 27.36
CA LYS A 69 -32.02 -8.73 26.11
C LYS A 69 -31.43 -7.33 26.01
N LYS A 70 -32.21 -6.28 26.34
CA LYS A 70 -31.73 -4.89 26.33
C LYS A 70 -30.60 -4.65 27.35
N ARG A 71 -30.68 -5.25 28.54
CA ARG A 71 -29.63 -5.13 29.57
C ARG A 71 -28.32 -5.79 29.15
N ILE A 72 -28.39 -6.98 28.54
CA ILE A 72 -27.19 -7.67 28.02
C ILE A 72 -26.55 -6.89 26.88
N ILE A 73 -27.33 -6.30 25.98
CA ILE A 73 -26.81 -5.48 24.88
C ILE A 73 -26.12 -4.21 25.41
N ARG A 74 -26.64 -3.59 26.47
CA ARG A 74 -26.02 -2.40 27.08
C ARG A 74 -24.75 -2.70 27.85
N ASN A 75 -24.67 -3.85 28.51
CA ASN A 75 -23.51 -4.25 29.31
C ASN A 75 -23.38 -5.77 29.30
N ASP A 76 -22.50 -6.28 28.45
CA ASP A 76 -22.23 -7.71 28.27
C ASP A 76 -21.41 -8.32 29.43
N GLY A 77 -20.85 -7.49 30.31
CA GLY A 77 -20.16 -7.88 31.54
C GLY A 77 -21.06 -8.04 32.78
N LEU A 78 -22.38 -7.82 32.66
CA LEU A 78 -23.30 -7.85 33.80
C LEU A 78 -23.51 -9.29 34.32
N SER A 79 -23.37 -9.51 35.63
CA SER A 79 -23.56 -10.85 36.21
C SER A 79 -25.03 -11.26 36.19
N LEU A 80 -25.30 -12.55 35.90
CA LEU A 80 -26.66 -13.11 35.92
C LEU A 80 -27.32 -12.99 37.31
N ASN A 81 -26.53 -13.02 38.40
CA ASN A 81 -27.01 -12.85 39.76
C ASN A 81 -27.52 -11.42 39.99
N ARG A 82 -26.75 -10.42 39.55
CA ARG A 82 -27.15 -9.01 39.66
C ARG A 82 -28.39 -8.73 38.82
N MET A 83 -28.47 -9.33 37.63
CA MET A 83 -29.63 -9.22 36.76
C MET A 83 -30.89 -9.85 37.38
N ALA A 84 -30.76 -11.02 38.00
CA ALA A 84 -31.84 -11.71 38.69
C ALA A 84 -32.36 -10.90 39.90
N SER A 85 -31.45 -10.42 40.74
CA SER A 85 -31.78 -9.57 41.90
C SER A 85 -32.51 -8.29 41.50
N GLN A 86 -32.00 -7.56 40.49
CA GLN A 86 -32.61 -6.30 40.04
C GLN A 86 -33.96 -6.48 39.31
N LEU A 87 -34.29 -7.69 38.88
CA LEU A 87 -35.57 -7.98 38.22
C LEU A 87 -36.56 -8.67 39.15
N GLY A 88 -36.15 -9.02 40.38
CA GLY A 88 -36.99 -9.77 41.31
C GLY A 88 -37.36 -11.17 40.82
N ILE A 89 -36.51 -11.79 39.98
CA ILE A 89 -36.78 -13.09 39.35
C ILE A 89 -35.69 -14.09 39.69
N ALA A 90 -36.04 -15.38 39.74
CA ALA A 90 -35.07 -16.43 40.04
C ALA A 90 -33.92 -16.46 39.00
N ARG A 91 -32.68 -16.65 39.48
CA ARG A 91 -31.48 -16.78 38.64
C ARG A 91 -31.63 -17.85 37.57
N SER A 92 -32.27 -18.98 37.91
CA SER A 92 -32.54 -20.09 36.98
C SER A 92 -33.41 -19.65 35.80
N THR A 93 -34.37 -18.74 36.01
CA THR A 93 -35.22 -18.16 34.98
C THR A 93 -34.41 -17.27 34.04
N VAL A 94 -33.56 -16.38 34.58
CA VAL A 94 -32.66 -15.54 33.76
C VAL A 94 -31.72 -16.43 32.94
N GLN A 95 -31.15 -17.46 33.57
CA GLN A 95 -30.24 -18.40 32.90
C GLN A 95 -30.94 -19.18 31.78
N SER A 96 -32.18 -19.62 32.01
CA SER A 96 -33.00 -20.29 30.98
C SER A 96 -33.30 -19.36 29.81
N ILE A 97 -33.70 -18.12 30.06
CA ILE A 97 -33.94 -17.12 29.02
C ILE A 97 -32.67 -16.84 28.21
N VAL A 98 -31.53 -16.64 28.89
CA VAL A 98 -30.25 -16.35 28.21
C VAL A 98 -29.77 -17.54 27.37
N LYS A 99 -29.87 -18.76 27.90
CA LYS A 99 -29.39 -19.98 27.22
C LYS A 99 -30.32 -20.47 26.12
N ASN A 100 -31.61 -20.55 26.41
CA ASN A 100 -32.59 -21.21 25.55
C ASN A 100 -33.28 -20.22 24.59
N ASP A 101 -33.72 -19.06 25.10
CA ASP A 101 -34.46 -18.07 24.29
C ASP A 101 -33.50 -17.16 23.50
N LEU A 102 -32.45 -16.63 24.15
CA LEU A 102 -31.48 -15.72 23.52
C LEU A 102 -30.30 -16.45 22.86
N LYS A 103 -30.13 -17.76 23.12
CA LYS A 103 -29.04 -18.61 22.60
C LYS A 103 -27.63 -18.05 22.88
N LEU A 104 -27.46 -17.32 23.97
CA LEU A 104 -26.17 -16.76 24.39
C LEU A 104 -25.44 -17.73 25.32
N LYS A 105 -24.12 -17.84 25.16
CA LYS A 105 -23.25 -18.68 25.99
C LYS A 105 -22.40 -17.80 26.89
N SER A 106 -22.35 -18.10 28.19
CA SER A 106 -21.42 -17.41 29.10
C SER A 106 -19.99 -17.86 28.78
N TYR A 107 -19.08 -16.92 28.58
CA TYR A 107 -17.66 -17.22 28.50
C TYR A 107 -16.93 -16.55 29.66
N LYS A 108 -15.99 -17.27 30.29
CA LYS A 108 -15.14 -16.70 31.33
C LYS A 108 -13.92 -16.09 30.63
N LEU A 109 -13.77 -14.77 30.72
CA LEU A 109 -12.54 -14.08 30.34
C LEU A 109 -11.38 -14.68 31.14
N ARG A 110 -10.47 -15.39 30.46
CA ARG A 110 -9.18 -15.77 31.06
C ARG A 110 -8.29 -14.54 31.00
N ARG A 111 -7.85 -14.03 32.16
CA ARG A 111 -6.76 -13.04 32.22
C ARG A 111 -5.48 -13.71 31.74
N GLY A 112 -5.12 -13.50 30.48
CA GLY A 112 -3.78 -13.78 29.99
C GLY A 112 -2.87 -12.63 30.37
N GLN A 113 -1.77 -12.90 31.07
CA GLN A 113 -0.69 -11.93 31.18
C GLN A 113 -0.04 -11.79 29.80
N TYR A 114 -0.39 -10.74 29.06
CA TYR A 114 0.40 -10.31 27.92
C TYR A 114 1.68 -9.69 28.45
N LEU A 115 2.81 -10.32 28.19
CA LEU A 115 4.13 -9.70 28.39
C LEU A 115 4.28 -8.58 27.37
N SER A 116 4.37 -7.34 27.83
CA SER A 116 4.73 -6.19 26.98
C SER A 116 6.10 -6.42 26.36
N ASP A 117 6.38 -5.76 25.23
CA ASP A 117 7.68 -5.91 24.57
C ASP A 117 8.84 -5.42 25.45
N LYS A 118 8.58 -4.43 26.32
CA LYS A 118 9.51 -4.01 27.39
C LYS A 118 9.83 -5.16 28.34
N SER A 119 8.83 -5.92 28.78
CA SER A 119 9.02 -7.07 29.66
C SER A 119 9.75 -8.24 28.97
N LYS A 120 9.54 -8.44 27.66
CA LYS A 120 10.28 -9.45 26.88
C LYS A 120 11.76 -9.05 26.72
N ALA A 121 12.03 -7.78 26.42
CA ALA A 121 13.38 -7.25 26.28
C ALA A 121 14.17 -7.35 27.60
N MET A 122 13.55 -6.97 28.72
CA MET A 122 14.15 -7.10 30.05
C MET A 122 14.49 -8.56 30.41
N ARG A 123 13.63 -9.51 30.03
CA ARG A 123 13.89 -10.95 30.20
C ARG A 123 15.08 -11.42 29.37
N LEU A 124 15.15 -11.00 28.11
CA LEU A 124 16.24 -11.35 27.20
C LEU A 124 17.59 -10.83 27.72
N GLU A 125 17.60 -9.61 28.24
CA GLU A 125 18.79 -9.00 28.83
C GLU A 125 19.23 -9.72 30.10
N LYS A 126 18.29 -10.11 30.99
CA LYS A 126 18.60 -10.94 32.16
C LYS A 126 19.21 -12.30 31.77
N CYS A 127 18.69 -12.95 30.72
CA CYS A 127 19.28 -14.19 30.20
C CYS A 127 20.69 -14.00 29.64
N ARG A 128 20.96 -12.88 28.95
CA ARG A 128 22.31 -12.55 28.45
C ARG A 128 23.32 -12.34 29.58
N LYS A 129 22.96 -11.57 30.60
CA LYS A 129 23.83 -11.33 31.77
C LYS A 129 24.11 -12.63 32.53
N LEU A 130 23.10 -13.49 32.69
CA LEU A 130 23.27 -14.82 33.26
C LEU A 130 24.27 -15.67 32.48
N LEU A 131 24.17 -15.68 31.15
CA LEU A 131 25.06 -16.44 30.28
C LEU A 131 26.50 -15.92 30.34
N GLN A 132 26.68 -14.60 30.41
CA GLN A 132 27.99 -13.96 30.59
C GLN A 132 28.63 -14.33 31.94
N HIS A 133 27.87 -14.33 33.03
CA HIS A 133 28.38 -14.74 34.34
C HIS A 133 28.70 -16.25 34.39
N PHE A 134 27.89 -17.08 33.75
CA PHE A 134 28.16 -18.51 33.64
C PHE A 134 29.44 -18.80 32.84
N GLN A 135 29.65 -18.12 31.71
CA GLN A 135 30.89 -18.24 30.91
C GLN A 135 32.15 -17.79 31.68
N ARG A 136 32.00 -16.87 32.63
CA ARG A 136 33.09 -16.43 33.54
C ARG A 136 33.35 -17.37 34.71
N GLY A 137 32.71 -18.55 34.75
CA GLY A 137 32.94 -19.57 35.77
C GLY A 137 32.28 -19.30 37.13
N LEU A 138 31.37 -18.33 37.23
CA LEU A 138 30.66 -18.04 38.48
C LEU A 138 29.66 -19.15 38.85
N GLY A 139 29.64 -19.54 40.13
CA GLY A 139 28.70 -20.54 40.64
C GLY A 139 27.23 -20.06 40.59
N SER A 140 26.28 -21.00 40.42
CA SER A 140 24.84 -20.70 40.26
C SER A 140 24.23 -19.87 41.40
N ALA A 141 24.72 -20.04 42.64
CA ALA A 141 24.27 -19.27 43.81
C ALA A 141 24.73 -17.80 43.75
N GLU A 142 25.96 -17.57 43.29
CA GLU A 142 26.54 -16.25 43.11
C GLU A 142 25.82 -15.49 41.98
N ILE A 143 25.51 -16.18 40.88
CA ILE A 143 24.74 -15.62 39.76
C ILE A 143 23.33 -15.20 40.21
N ALA A 144 22.66 -16.02 41.03
CA ALA A 144 21.33 -15.71 41.55
C ALA A 144 21.34 -14.44 42.42
N ARG A 145 22.36 -14.28 43.27
CA ARG A 145 22.55 -13.11 44.12
C ARG A 145 22.80 -11.84 43.31
N ARG A 146 23.71 -11.90 42.33
CA ARG A 146 24.08 -10.74 41.49
C ARG A 146 22.96 -10.25 40.58
N LEU A 147 22.15 -11.16 40.05
CA LEU A 147 21.08 -10.81 39.10
C LEU A 147 19.71 -10.60 39.77
N GLN A 148 19.59 -10.85 41.07
CA GLN A 148 18.32 -10.85 41.81
C GLN A 148 17.27 -11.74 41.11
N ILE A 149 17.65 -12.97 40.79
CA ILE A 149 16.79 -13.97 40.14
C ILE A 149 16.71 -15.19 41.05
N SER A 150 15.55 -15.88 41.07
CA SER A 150 15.42 -17.12 41.84
C SER A 150 16.48 -18.15 41.45
N SER A 151 17.04 -18.83 42.46
CA SER A 151 18.03 -19.90 42.27
C SER A 151 17.53 -21.03 41.37
N SER A 152 16.22 -21.29 41.40
CA SER A 152 15.53 -22.23 40.50
C SER A 152 15.59 -21.82 39.02
N THR A 153 15.44 -20.53 38.72
CA THR A 153 15.53 -20.02 37.34
C THR A 153 16.95 -20.14 36.83
N VAL A 154 17.96 -19.79 37.63
CA VAL A 154 19.37 -19.93 37.25
C VAL A 154 19.71 -21.39 36.97
N ARG A 155 19.29 -22.31 37.83
CA ARG A 155 19.53 -23.75 37.66
C ARG A 155 18.88 -24.30 36.38
N ASN A 156 17.64 -23.91 36.08
CA ASN A 156 16.92 -24.32 34.87
C ASN A 156 17.57 -23.77 33.60
N VAL A 157 18.04 -22.53 33.62
CA VAL A 157 18.72 -21.90 32.48
C VAL A 157 20.09 -22.54 32.26
N VAL A 158 20.89 -22.75 33.31
CA VAL A 158 22.19 -23.43 33.22
C VAL A 158 22.03 -24.87 32.73
N ALA A 159 21.03 -25.60 33.23
CA ALA A 159 20.73 -26.96 32.74
C ALA A 159 20.33 -26.97 31.25
N ALA A 160 19.55 -25.98 30.81
CA ALA A 160 19.20 -25.82 29.40
C ALA A 160 20.43 -25.50 28.53
N ILE A 161 21.32 -24.61 28.98
CA ILE A 161 22.57 -24.27 28.29
C ILE A 161 23.49 -25.50 28.19
N LYS A 162 23.71 -26.23 29.29
CA LYS A 162 24.52 -27.46 29.29
C LYS A 162 23.97 -28.52 28.33
N LYS A 163 22.64 -28.59 28.16
CA LYS A 163 21.98 -29.57 27.29
C LYS A 163 21.95 -29.16 25.80
N ARG A 164 21.89 -27.87 25.49
CA ARG A 164 21.60 -27.37 24.12
C ARG A 164 22.65 -26.43 23.53
N GLY A 165 23.58 -25.92 24.33
CA GLY A 165 24.57 -24.92 23.91
C GLY A 165 24.05 -23.47 23.90
N ASP A 166 22.74 -23.23 24.11
CA ASP A 166 22.17 -21.88 24.20
C ASP A 166 21.07 -21.75 25.26
N ALA A 167 20.72 -20.50 25.58
CA ALA A 167 19.63 -20.15 26.51
C ALA A 167 18.35 -19.71 25.78
N SER A 168 18.16 -20.10 24.52
CA SER A 168 17.01 -19.64 23.73
C SER A 168 15.69 -20.27 24.22
N GLU A 169 14.60 -19.49 24.20
CA GLU A 169 13.28 -20.01 24.58
C GLU A 169 12.78 -21.01 23.53
N VAL A 170 12.56 -22.26 23.96
CA VAL A 170 11.90 -23.25 23.10
C VAL A 170 10.40 -23.00 23.07
N LYS A 171 9.86 -22.92 21.86
CA LYS A 171 8.44 -22.83 21.61
C LYS A 171 7.73 -24.03 22.26
N LYS A 172 6.86 -23.77 23.24
CA LYS A 172 6.07 -24.82 23.88
C LYS A 172 5.30 -25.61 22.83
N SER A 173 5.28 -26.94 22.96
CA SER A 173 4.48 -27.82 22.10
C SER A 173 3.01 -27.46 22.23
N GLY A 174 2.43 -26.92 21.17
CA GLY A 174 0.98 -26.67 21.10
C GLY A 174 0.18 -27.96 21.02
N ARG A 175 -1.15 -27.86 21.18
CA ARG A 175 -2.06 -29.00 21.00
C ARG A 175 -1.80 -29.67 19.63
N PRO A 176 -1.63 -31.00 19.58
CA PRO A 176 -1.50 -31.72 18.32
C PRO A 176 -2.66 -31.39 17.38
N ARG A 177 -2.36 -31.09 16.11
CA ARG A 177 -3.40 -30.83 15.10
C ARG A 177 -3.98 -32.17 14.66
N SER A 178 -5.17 -32.53 15.16
CA SER A 178 -5.81 -33.83 14.94
C SER A 178 -6.14 -34.14 13.48
N VAL A 179 -6.36 -33.11 12.65
CA VAL A 179 -6.92 -33.27 11.29
C VAL A 179 -5.96 -32.80 10.19
N ASN A 180 -5.09 -31.83 10.50
CA ASN A 180 -4.07 -31.33 9.58
C ASN A 180 -2.79 -32.18 9.69
N THR A 181 -2.88 -33.42 9.20
CA THR A 181 -1.75 -34.37 9.16
C THR A 181 -0.92 -34.17 7.88
N ARG A 182 0.30 -34.71 7.87
CA ARG A 182 1.15 -34.71 6.66
C ARG A 182 0.44 -35.38 5.47
N ASN A 183 -0.31 -36.45 5.73
CA ASN A 183 -1.08 -37.17 4.72
C ASN A 183 -2.21 -36.30 4.15
N THR A 184 -3.02 -35.66 5.01
CA THR A 184 -4.10 -34.76 4.57
C THR A 184 -3.57 -33.63 3.69
N ARG A 185 -2.41 -33.04 4.04
CA ARG A 185 -1.76 -32.00 3.23
C ARG A 185 -1.33 -32.53 1.86
N ALA A 186 -0.76 -33.74 1.81
CA ALA A 186 -0.36 -34.37 0.56
C ALA A 186 -1.57 -34.67 -0.35
N ILE A 187 -2.67 -35.16 0.22
CA ILE A 187 -3.92 -35.43 -0.52
C ILE A 187 -4.48 -34.13 -1.11
N ILE A 188 -4.57 -33.06 -0.30
CA ILE A 188 -5.04 -31.75 -0.77
C ILE A 188 -4.14 -31.22 -1.88
N LYS A 189 -2.81 -31.30 -1.73
CA LYS A 189 -1.85 -30.86 -2.75
C LYS A 189 -2.02 -31.63 -4.06
N LYS A 190 -2.12 -32.96 -4.00
CA LYS A 190 -2.34 -33.81 -5.19
C LYS A 190 -3.67 -33.47 -5.89
N ARG A 191 -4.74 -33.22 -5.14
CA ARG A 191 -6.05 -32.84 -5.72
C ARG A 191 -6.01 -31.49 -6.44
N ILE A 192 -5.32 -30.51 -5.87
CA ILE A 192 -5.16 -29.18 -6.50
C ILE A 192 -4.33 -29.28 -7.78
N ILE A 193 -3.23 -30.05 -7.77
CA ILE A 193 -2.40 -30.24 -8.97
C ILE A 193 -3.19 -30.89 -10.11
N ARG A 194 -4.08 -31.85 -9.79
CA ARG A 194 -4.91 -32.52 -10.78
C ARG A 194 -6.03 -31.63 -11.33
N ASN A 195 -6.60 -30.76 -10.49
CA ASN A 195 -7.67 -29.86 -10.89
C ASN A 195 -7.66 -28.61 -10.00
N ASP A 196 -7.13 -27.52 -10.55
CA ASP A 196 -6.97 -26.22 -9.88
C ASP A 196 -8.28 -25.39 -9.85
N GLY A 197 -9.33 -25.86 -10.54
CA GLY A 197 -10.67 -25.28 -10.52
C GLY A 197 -11.59 -25.77 -9.39
N LEU A 198 -11.11 -26.69 -8.53
CA LEU A 198 -11.93 -27.27 -7.45
C LEU A 198 -12.26 -26.26 -6.34
N SER A 199 -13.54 -26.22 -5.93
CA SER A 199 -13.95 -25.41 -4.79
C SER A 199 -13.45 -26.01 -3.47
N LEU A 200 -12.98 -25.13 -2.56
CA LEU A 200 -12.54 -25.55 -1.23
C LEU A 200 -13.67 -26.24 -0.44
N ASN A 201 -14.93 -25.88 -0.69
CA ASN A 201 -16.09 -26.50 -0.08
C ASN A 201 -16.28 -27.94 -0.55
N ARG A 202 -16.17 -28.19 -1.86
CA ARG A 202 -16.29 -29.53 -2.45
C ARG A 202 -15.16 -30.42 -1.95
N MET A 203 -13.94 -29.88 -1.89
CA MET A 203 -12.77 -30.57 -1.36
C MET A 203 -12.92 -30.92 0.13
N ALA A 204 -13.48 -30.01 0.93
CA ALA A 204 -13.76 -30.23 2.34
C ALA A 204 -14.81 -31.33 2.55
N SER A 205 -15.92 -31.29 1.81
CA SER A 205 -16.97 -32.30 1.85
C SER A 205 -16.45 -33.70 1.50
N GLN A 206 -15.71 -33.83 0.40
CA GLN A 206 -15.15 -35.12 -0.05
C GLN A 206 -14.09 -35.71 0.88
N LEU A 207 -13.48 -34.90 1.74
CA LEU A 207 -12.49 -35.36 2.71
C LEU A 207 -13.09 -35.51 4.12
N GLY A 208 -14.38 -35.19 4.31
CA GLY A 208 -15.02 -35.20 5.62
C GLY A 208 -14.44 -34.19 6.60
N ILE A 209 -13.88 -33.07 6.10
CA ILE A 209 -13.17 -32.08 6.92
C ILE A 209 -13.89 -30.74 6.91
N ALA A 210 -13.77 -29.97 7.99
CA ALA A 210 -14.20 -28.58 8.01
C ALA A 210 -13.50 -27.75 6.92
N ARG A 211 -14.27 -26.93 6.20
CA ARG A 211 -13.78 -26.00 5.16
C ARG A 211 -12.62 -25.12 5.66
N SER A 212 -12.72 -24.60 6.89
CA SER A 212 -11.70 -23.75 7.49
C SER A 212 -10.34 -24.45 7.59
N THR A 213 -10.32 -25.77 7.82
CA THR A 213 -9.11 -26.59 7.85
C THR A 213 -8.48 -26.67 6.47
N VAL A 214 -9.26 -26.99 5.43
CA VAL A 214 -8.77 -27.02 4.04
C VAL A 214 -8.24 -25.65 3.63
N GLN A 215 -8.97 -24.57 3.95
CA GLN A 215 -8.53 -23.20 3.68
C GLN A 215 -7.21 -22.85 4.38
N SER A 216 -7.04 -23.24 5.64
CA SER A 216 -5.80 -23.02 6.39
C SER A 216 -4.64 -23.80 5.78
N ILE A 217 -4.85 -25.06 5.38
CA ILE A 217 -3.84 -25.87 4.70
C ILE A 217 -3.41 -25.21 3.39
N VAL A 218 -4.36 -24.83 2.54
CA VAL A 218 -4.07 -24.21 1.23
C VAL A 218 -3.32 -22.88 1.40
N LYS A 219 -3.76 -22.01 2.32
CA LYS A 219 -3.19 -20.67 2.51
C LYS A 219 -1.88 -20.68 3.30
N ASN A 220 -1.84 -21.39 4.43
CA ASN A 220 -0.76 -21.28 5.40
C ASN A 220 0.32 -22.34 5.21
N ASP A 221 -0.06 -23.57 4.86
CA ASP A 221 0.88 -24.68 4.72
C ASP A 221 1.37 -24.84 3.27
N LEU A 222 0.47 -24.77 2.28
CA LEU A 222 0.79 -24.90 0.84
C LEU A 222 1.12 -23.57 0.16
N LYS A 223 0.85 -22.43 0.81
CA LYS A 223 1.10 -21.06 0.31
C LYS A 223 0.42 -20.74 -1.03
N LEU A 224 -0.71 -21.39 -1.32
CA LEU A 224 -1.47 -21.16 -2.56
C LEU A 224 -2.52 -20.06 -2.37
N LYS A 225 -2.83 -19.34 -3.45
CA LYS A 225 -3.84 -18.28 -3.51
C LYS A 225 -4.86 -18.57 -4.59
N SER A 226 -6.12 -18.20 -4.36
CA SER A 226 -7.17 -18.28 -5.37
C SER A 226 -7.15 -17.02 -6.23
N TYR A 227 -7.20 -17.20 -7.55
CA TYR A 227 -7.36 -16.14 -8.54
C TYR A 227 -8.62 -16.39 -9.37
N LYS A 228 -9.25 -15.31 -9.84
CA LYS A 228 -10.34 -15.39 -10.81
C LYS A 228 -9.75 -15.30 -12.21
N LEU A 229 -9.91 -16.35 -13.01
CA LEU A 229 -9.54 -16.34 -14.42
C LEU A 229 -10.27 -15.20 -15.13
N ARG A 230 -9.53 -14.41 -15.92
CA ARG A 230 -10.10 -13.37 -16.78
C ARG A 230 -10.20 -13.94 -18.19
N ARG A 231 -11.35 -13.75 -18.83
CA ARG A 231 -11.49 -14.03 -20.27
C ARG A 231 -10.65 -12.99 -21.02
N GLY A 232 -9.80 -13.44 -21.93
CA GLY A 232 -9.00 -12.61 -22.83
C GLY A 232 -9.18 -13.07 -24.26
N GLN A 233 -8.74 -12.26 -25.22
CA GLN A 233 -8.75 -12.65 -26.63
C GLN A 233 -7.71 -13.75 -26.87
N TYR A 234 -8.13 -14.85 -27.49
CA TYR A 234 -7.22 -15.92 -27.88
C TYR A 234 -6.34 -15.44 -29.04
N LEU A 235 -5.02 -15.50 -28.87
CA LEU A 235 -4.06 -15.13 -29.91
C LEU A 235 -3.49 -16.41 -30.54
N SER A 236 -3.74 -16.60 -31.83
CA SER A 236 -3.07 -17.67 -32.60
C SER A 236 -1.57 -17.42 -32.69
N ASP A 237 -0.76 -18.47 -32.91
CA ASP A 237 0.70 -18.31 -33.00
C ASP A 237 1.11 -17.42 -34.17
N LYS A 238 0.38 -17.47 -35.29
CA LYS A 238 0.50 -16.51 -36.40
C LYS A 238 0.29 -15.07 -35.94
N SER A 239 -0.72 -14.83 -35.11
CA SER A 239 -1.01 -13.48 -34.55
C SER A 239 0.09 -13.04 -33.59
N LYS A 240 0.67 -13.94 -32.80
CA LYS A 240 1.80 -13.64 -31.90
C LYS A 240 3.04 -13.25 -32.69
N ALA A 241 3.40 -14.01 -33.72
CA ALA A 241 4.54 -13.71 -34.60
C ALA A 241 4.38 -12.36 -35.30
N MET A 242 3.21 -12.11 -35.90
CA MET A 242 2.90 -10.84 -36.56
C MET A 242 2.97 -9.65 -35.58
N ARG A 243 2.45 -9.81 -34.35
CA ARG A 243 2.54 -8.75 -33.32
C ARG A 243 3.98 -8.49 -32.90
N LEU A 244 4.79 -9.55 -32.74
CA LEU A 244 6.20 -9.41 -32.38
C LEU A 244 6.99 -8.65 -33.45
N GLU A 245 6.78 -8.99 -34.71
CA GLU A 245 7.40 -8.30 -35.84
C GLU A 245 7.00 -6.83 -35.90
N LYS A 246 5.70 -6.54 -35.76
CA LYS A 246 5.18 -5.17 -35.69
C LYS A 246 5.78 -4.37 -34.55
N CYS A 247 5.91 -4.97 -33.36
CA CYS A 247 6.58 -4.32 -32.23
C CYS A 247 8.06 -4.02 -32.50
N ARG A 248 8.79 -4.91 -33.18
CA ARG A 248 10.20 -4.67 -33.56
C ARG A 248 10.32 -3.49 -34.54
N LYS A 249 9.46 -3.44 -35.55
CA LYS A 249 9.41 -2.33 -36.51
C LYS A 249 9.08 -1.00 -35.84
N LEU A 250 8.09 -0.99 -34.94
CA LEU A 250 7.75 0.19 -34.14
C LEU A 250 8.90 0.64 -33.24
N LEU A 251 9.61 -0.29 -32.61
CA LEU A 251 10.78 0.04 -31.79
C LEU A 251 11.90 0.69 -32.61
N GLN A 252 12.19 0.17 -33.81
CA GLN A 252 13.15 0.79 -34.73
C GLN A 252 12.68 2.19 -35.16
N HIS A 253 11.39 2.35 -35.46
CA HIS A 253 10.82 3.62 -35.89
C HIS A 253 10.90 4.72 -34.80
N PHE A 254 10.60 4.36 -33.55
CA PHE A 254 10.68 5.27 -32.40
C PHE A 254 12.09 5.46 -31.82
N GLN A 255 13.12 4.84 -32.40
CA GLN A 255 14.51 5.24 -32.10
C GLN A 255 14.84 6.60 -32.70
N VAL A 256 14.24 6.94 -33.85
CA VAL A 256 14.50 8.17 -34.61
C VAL A 256 13.43 9.23 -34.36
N ARG A 257 12.18 8.81 -34.11
CA ARG A 257 11.02 9.70 -33.89
C ARG A 257 10.56 9.70 -32.44
N ARG A 258 9.98 10.80 -31.97
CA ARG A 258 9.45 10.89 -30.60
C ARG A 258 8.02 10.37 -30.55
N VAL A 259 7.69 9.63 -29.49
CA VAL A 259 6.31 9.21 -29.20
C VAL A 259 5.38 10.42 -28.97
N SER A 260 5.93 11.58 -28.60
CA SER A 260 5.18 12.84 -28.45
C SER A 260 4.53 13.34 -29.73
N ASP A 261 5.04 12.89 -30.87
CA ASP A 261 4.59 13.33 -32.19
C ASP A 261 3.48 12.39 -32.73
N VAL A 262 3.06 11.38 -31.94
CA VAL A 262 2.00 10.41 -32.30
C VAL A 262 0.65 10.86 -31.76
N ILE A 263 -0.35 10.78 -32.63
CA ILE A 263 -1.76 10.95 -32.33
C ILE A 263 -2.40 9.57 -32.29
N TRP A 264 -2.96 9.22 -31.15
CA TRP A 264 -3.67 7.96 -30.93
C TRP A 264 -5.15 8.23 -31.02
N THR A 265 -5.82 7.62 -31.99
CA THR A 265 -7.26 7.82 -32.21
C THR A 265 -8.01 6.52 -32.01
N ASP A 266 -9.16 6.58 -31.33
CA ASP A 266 -10.03 5.43 -31.12
C ASP A 266 -11.50 5.88 -31.00
N GLU A 267 -12.41 4.97 -31.30
CA GLU A 267 -13.85 5.15 -31.18
C GLU A 267 -14.37 4.36 -29.99
N LYS A 268 -15.03 5.05 -29.05
CA LYS A 268 -15.61 4.41 -27.88
C LYS A 268 -17.12 4.59 -27.80
N ILE A 269 -17.81 3.46 -27.63
CA ILE A 269 -19.23 3.45 -27.30
C ILE A 269 -19.40 3.64 -25.79
N PHE A 270 -20.11 4.70 -25.40
CA PHE A 270 -20.52 5.00 -24.04
C PHE A 270 -22.01 4.66 -23.87
N THR A 271 -22.31 3.77 -22.93
CA THR A 271 -23.70 3.47 -22.53
C THR A 271 -24.20 4.56 -21.59
N ILE A 272 -25.26 5.27 -21.96
CA ILE A 272 -25.86 6.35 -21.16
C ILE A 272 -26.70 5.76 -20.02
N GLU A 273 -27.28 4.58 -20.23
CA GLU A 273 -28.07 3.92 -19.20
C GLU A 273 -27.18 3.32 -18.09
N PRO A 274 -27.58 3.42 -16.81
CA PRO A 274 -26.82 2.85 -15.70
C PRO A 274 -26.82 1.32 -15.79
N LEU A 275 -25.66 0.74 -16.06
CA LEU A 275 -25.46 -0.71 -15.97
C LEU A 275 -25.44 -1.14 -14.49
N PRO A 276 -26.30 -2.08 -14.05
CA PRO A 276 -26.30 -2.54 -12.67
C PRO A 276 -24.99 -3.30 -12.36
N ASN A 277 -24.04 -2.62 -11.73
CA ASN A 277 -22.80 -3.24 -11.28
C ASN A 277 -23.04 -4.00 -9.98
N ARG A 278 -23.03 -5.35 -10.03
CA ARG A 278 -23.19 -6.23 -8.86
C ARG A 278 -22.22 -5.95 -7.70
N GLN A 279 -21.07 -5.32 -7.94
CA GLN A 279 -20.14 -4.93 -6.87
C GLN A 279 -20.55 -3.62 -6.16
N ASN A 280 -21.16 -2.68 -6.88
CA ASN A 280 -21.45 -1.33 -6.40
C ASN A 280 -22.92 -1.12 -5.99
N GLN A 281 -23.86 -1.88 -6.56
CA GLN A 281 -25.25 -1.89 -6.12
C GLN A 281 -25.47 -3.00 -5.09
N ARG A 282 -25.20 -2.67 -3.82
CA ARG A 282 -25.53 -3.51 -2.67
C ARG A 282 -26.72 -2.90 -1.95
N GLN A 283 -27.80 -3.67 -1.81
CA GLN A 283 -28.92 -3.30 -0.96
C GLN A 283 -28.79 -4.08 0.35
N LEU A 284 -28.82 -3.39 1.49
CA LEU A 284 -28.95 -4.02 2.80
C LEU A 284 -30.42 -4.33 3.03
N LEU A 285 -30.81 -5.59 2.81
CA LEU A 285 -32.18 -6.06 2.99
C LEU A 285 -32.28 -6.88 4.27
N SER A 286 -33.42 -6.79 4.97
CA SER A 286 -33.75 -7.71 6.05
C SER A 286 -33.90 -9.14 5.52
N LYS A 287 -33.84 -10.14 6.40
CA LYS A 287 -33.90 -11.55 5.99
C LYS A 287 -35.22 -11.88 5.26
N ASP A 288 -36.30 -11.25 5.68
CA ASP A 288 -37.64 -11.41 5.11
C ASP A 288 -37.76 -10.63 3.78
N ASP A 289 -37.20 -9.42 3.70
CA ASP A 289 -37.16 -8.63 2.47
C ASP A 289 -36.28 -9.25 1.37
N SER A 290 -35.25 -10.01 1.77
CA SER A 290 -34.32 -10.68 0.85
C SER A 290 -34.97 -11.76 0.00
N MET A 291 -36.19 -12.20 0.35
CA MET A 291 -36.96 -13.22 -0.35
C MET A 291 -37.96 -12.63 -1.35
N SER A 292 -38.16 -11.31 -1.38
CA SER A 292 -39.07 -10.64 -2.31
C SER A 292 -38.54 -10.65 -3.76
N PRO A 293 -39.28 -11.23 -4.73
CA PRO A 293 -38.87 -11.25 -6.15
C PRO A 293 -38.74 -9.84 -6.76
N LYS A 294 -39.62 -8.91 -6.37
CA LYS A 294 -39.64 -7.52 -6.86
C LYS A 294 -38.37 -6.74 -6.51
N ARG A 295 -37.66 -7.10 -5.43
CA ARG A 295 -36.43 -6.42 -4.98
C ARG A 295 -35.13 -7.10 -5.45
N ARG A 296 -35.21 -8.25 -6.13
CA ARG A 296 -34.05 -9.02 -6.61
C ARG A 296 -33.68 -8.78 -8.08
N LEU A 297 -34.60 -8.25 -8.88
CA LEU A 297 -34.43 -8.18 -10.33
C LEU A 297 -33.91 -6.79 -10.74
N ALA A 298 -32.62 -6.74 -11.06
CA ALA A 298 -32.09 -5.66 -11.90
C ALA A 298 -32.33 -6.06 -13.36
N HIS A 299 -33.20 -5.34 -14.07
CA HIS A 299 -33.47 -5.59 -15.48
C HIS A 299 -32.30 -5.05 -16.32
N ASN A 300 -31.63 -5.93 -17.06
CA ASN A 300 -30.73 -5.52 -18.13
C ASN A 300 -31.55 -5.41 -19.41
N ARG A 301 -31.61 -4.23 -20.03
CA ARG A 301 -32.14 -4.09 -21.39
C ARG A 301 -31.16 -4.73 -22.38
N LEU A 302 -31.66 -5.46 -23.38
CA LEU A 302 -30.83 -6.07 -24.43
C LEU A 302 -30.10 -5.02 -25.28
N PHE A 303 -30.66 -3.81 -25.40
CA PHE A 303 -30.13 -2.72 -26.24
C PHE A 303 -30.14 -1.38 -25.48
N PRO A 304 -29.18 -1.16 -24.56
CA PRO A 304 -29.15 0.07 -23.78
C PRO A 304 -28.81 1.27 -24.67
N LYS A 305 -29.35 2.45 -24.36
CA LYS A 305 -29.02 3.68 -25.10
C LYS A 305 -27.51 3.95 -24.99
N SER A 306 -26.85 4.13 -26.12
CA SER A 306 -25.41 4.40 -26.20
C SER A 306 -25.09 5.47 -27.22
N VAL A 307 -23.98 6.18 -27.02
CA VAL A 307 -23.42 7.17 -27.94
C VAL A 307 -22.00 6.75 -28.29
N MET A 308 -21.63 6.91 -29.57
CA MET A 308 -20.28 6.68 -30.03
C MET A 308 -19.52 8.00 -30.01
N VAL A 309 -18.34 7.99 -29.41
CA VAL A 309 -17.48 9.16 -29.29
C VAL A 309 -16.14 8.81 -29.90
N TRP A 310 -15.73 9.61 -30.88
CA TRP A 310 -14.36 9.57 -31.41
C TRP A 310 -13.50 10.59 -30.67
N ALA A 311 -12.26 10.19 -30.35
CA ALA A 311 -11.28 11.07 -29.75
C ALA A 311 -9.86 10.72 -30.19
N GLY A 312 -9.04 11.75 -30.40
CA GLY A 312 -7.61 11.67 -30.57
C GLY A 312 -6.87 12.19 -29.33
N ILE A 313 -5.80 11.50 -28.95
CA ILE A 313 -4.95 11.86 -27.81
C ILE A 313 -3.48 11.88 -28.25
N THR A 314 -2.75 12.90 -27.82
CA THR A 314 -1.30 13.03 -27.97
C THR A 314 -0.67 13.17 -26.59
N ALA A 315 0.67 13.12 -26.52
CA ALA A 315 1.37 13.40 -25.26
C ALA A 315 1.15 14.84 -24.74
N THR A 316 0.76 15.77 -25.61
CA THR A 316 0.70 17.21 -25.32
C THR A 316 -0.70 17.80 -25.36
N GLY A 317 -1.72 17.02 -25.73
CA GLY A 317 -3.10 17.49 -25.86
C GLY A 317 -4.08 16.42 -26.32
N LYS A 318 -5.35 16.80 -26.44
CA LYS A 318 -6.45 15.95 -26.93
C LYS A 318 -7.25 16.72 -27.99
N THR A 319 -7.78 16.00 -28.97
CA THR A 319 -8.70 16.57 -29.96
C THR A 319 -10.03 16.92 -29.30
N PRO A 320 -10.87 17.75 -29.95
CA PRO A 320 -12.28 17.83 -29.63
C PRO A 320 -12.92 16.45 -29.66
N LEU A 321 -13.91 16.23 -28.79
CA LEU A 321 -14.70 15.01 -28.78
C LEU A 321 -15.74 15.09 -29.90
N VAL A 322 -15.71 14.14 -30.82
CA VAL A 322 -16.68 14.05 -31.91
C VAL A 322 -17.76 13.07 -31.50
N PHE A 323 -18.97 13.58 -31.30
CA PHE A 323 -20.14 12.78 -30.97
C PHE A 323 -20.83 12.35 -32.26
N ILE A 324 -20.90 11.04 -32.48
CA ILE A 324 -21.55 10.47 -33.67
C ILE A 324 -22.97 10.08 -33.28
N GLU A 325 -23.94 10.60 -34.02
CA GLU A 325 -25.36 10.46 -33.72
C GLU A 325 -25.84 8.99 -33.76
N ARG A 326 -26.93 8.73 -33.03
CA ARG A 326 -27.45 7.38 -32.79
C ARG A 326 -27.91 6.74 -34.10
N ASN A 327 -27.48 5.49 -34.34
CA ASN A 327 -27.75 4.64 -35.50
C ASN A 327 -26.90 4.87 -36.76
N VAL A 328 -26.01 5.87 -36.76
CA VAL A 328 -25.03 6.02 -37.84
C VAL A 328 -23.86 5.08 -37.55
N LYS A 329 -23.73 3.98 -38.31
CA LYS A 329 -22.47 3.22 -38.32
C LYS A 329 -21.42 4.10 -38.96
N ILE A 330 -20.21 4.16 -38.40
CA ILE A 330 -19.08 4.83 -39.06
C ILE A 330 -18.80 4.09 -40.36
N ASN A 331 -19.32 4.64 -41.46
CA ASN A 331 -18.91 4.26 -42.80
C ASN A 331 -17.66 5.10 -43.17
N SER A 332 -17.01 4.73 -44.27
CA SER A 332 -15.79 5.42 -44.72
C SER A 332 -16.02 6.91 -45.01
N GLU A 333 -17.20 7.31 -45.48
CA GLU A 333 -17.54 8.69 -45.83
C GLU A 333 -17.70 9.58 -44.59
N VAL A 334 -18.44 9.12 -43.58
CA VAL A 334 -18.61 9.80 -42.29
C VAL A 334 -17.27 9.94 -41.58
N TYR A 335 -16.42 8.91 -41.66
CA TYR A 335 -15.06 8.98 -41.12
C TYR A 335 -14.21 10.03 -41.85
N GLN A 336 -14.20 10.02 -43.19
CA GLN A 336 -13.42 10.99 -43.96
C GLN A 336 -13.87 12.43 -43.71
N LYS A 337 -15.17 12.69 -43.78
CA LYS A 337 -15.71 14.05 -43.65
C LYS A 337 -15.64 14.55 -42.21
N ILE A 338 -16.34 13.87 -41.30
CA ILE A 338 -16.55 14.40 -39.94
C ILE A 338 -15.28 14.21 -39.10
N VAL A 339 -14.65 13.04 -39.17
CA VAL A 339 -13.50 12.75 -38.30
C VAL A 339 -12.22 13.34 -38.87
N LEU A 340 -11.85 12.97 -40.09
CA LEU A 340 -10.55 13.36 -40.67
C LEU A 340 -10.54 14.85 -41.10
N MET A 341 -11.50 15.29 -41.91
CA MET A 341 -11.47 16.62 -42.51
C MET A 341 -11.96 17.73 -41.58
N ASP A 342 -13.12 17.57 -40.96
CA ASP A 342 -13.74 18.65 -40.19
C ASP A 342 -13.09 18.84 -38.81
N ASN A 343 -12.57 17.76 -38.20
CA ASN A 343 -12.07 17.79 -36.83
C ASN A 343 -10.56 17.56 -36.72
N LEU A 344 -10.05 16.48 -37.31
CA LEU A 344 -8.65 16.10 -37.11
C LEU A 344 -7.70 17.03 -37.88
N LEU A 345 -7.92 17.29 -39.17
CA LEU A 345 -7.01 18.06 -40.02
C LEU A 345 -6.79 19.51 -39.51
N PRO A 346 -7.82 20.29 -39.15
CA PRO A 346 -7.63 21.64 -38.60
C PRO A 346 -6.88 21.59 -37.27
N TRP A 347 -7.23 20.62 -36.41
CA TRP A 347 -6.61 20.48 -35.10
C TRP A 347 -5.14 20.11 -35.18
N VAL A 348 -4.74 19.15 -36.04
CA VAL A 348 -3.33 18.76 -36.17
C VAL A 348 -2.48 19.87 -36.77
N THR A 349 -3.04 20.60 -37.73
CA THR A 349 -2.37 21.75 -38.37
C THR A 349 -2.07 22.82 -37.33
N GLN A 350 -3.02 23.12 -36.44
CA GLN A 350 -2.84 24.09 -35.35
C GLN A 350 -1.92 23.55 -34.23
N HIS A 351 -2.14 22.31 -33.78
CA HIS A 351 -1.46 21.72 -32.63
C HIS A 351 0.03 21.46 -32.91
N PHE A 352 0.34 20.96 -34.11
CA PHE A 352 1.71 20.70 -34.55
C PHE A 352 2.34 21.86 -35.33
N ALA A 353 1.58 22.93 -35.64
CA ALA A 353 2.03 24.12 -36.37
C ALA A 353 2.77 23.78 -37.69
N GLY A 354 2.24 22.80 -38.45
CA GLY A 354 2.85 22.30 -39.68
C GLY A 354 4.08 21.39 -39.49
N GLY A 355 4.45 21.05 -38.25
CA GLY A 355 5.51 20.10 -37.93
C GLY A 355 5.11 18.64 -38.19
N PRO A 356 6.09 17.71 -38.19
CA PRO A 356 5.83 16.29 -38.41
C PRO A 356 4.97 15.70 -37.29
N PHE A 357 3.95 14.93 -37.66
CA PHE A 357 3.15 14.13 -36.75
C PHE A 357 2.89 12.74 -37.34
N ILE A 358 2.48 11.80 -36.48
CA ILE A 358 2.14 10.44 -36.87
C ILE A 358 0.70 10.15 -36.46
N LEU A 359 -0.14 9.76 -37.41
CA LEU A 359 -1.49 9.31 -37.12
C LEU A 359 -1.50 7.80 -36.86
N GLN A 360 -1.96 7.40 -35.68
CA GLN A 360 -2.23 6.01 -35.33
C GLN A 360 -3.72 5.84 -35.08
N GLN A 361 -4.32 4.92 -35.82
CA GLN A 361 -5.71 4.52 -35.73
C GLN A 361 -5.84 3.00 -35.73
N ASP A 362 -7.02 2.48 -35.36
CA ASP A 362 -7.32 1.07 -35.58
C ASP A 362 -7.56 0.79 -37.08
N TRP A 363 -7.44 -0.48 -37.48
CA TRP A 363 -7.65 -0.88 -38.88
C TRP A 363 -9.04 -1.50 -39.08
N ALA A 364 -10.07 -0.83 -38.55
CA ALA A 364 -11.46 -1.15 -38.84
C ALA A 364 -11.74 -1.03 -40.36
N PRO A 365 -12.78 -1.71 -40.89
CA PRO A 365 -13.07 -1.71 -42.32
C PRO A 365 -13.23 -0.30 -42.93
N SER A 366 -13.78 0.66 -42.19
CA SER A 366 -13.88 2.08 -42.58
C SER A 366 -12.51 2.71 -42.80
N HIS A 367 -11.59 2.50 -41.86
CA HIS A 367 -10.25 3.09 -41.85
C HIS A 367 -9.33 2.48 -42.90
N GLY A 368 -9.53 1.20 -43.21
CA GLY A 368 -8.77 0.46 -44.21
C GLY A 368 -9.29 0.54 -45.64
N SER A 369 -10.35 1.31 -45.89
CA SER A 369 -10.96 1.42 -47.22
C SER A 369 -10.07 2.22 -48.19
N ARG A 370 -10.10 1.88 -49.48
CA ARG A 370 -9.27 2.54 -50.52
C ARG A 370 -9.48 4.06 -50.57
N SER A 371 -10.73 4.52 -50.45
CA SER A 371 -11.05 5.95 -50.42
C SER A 371 -10.47 6.66 -49.19
N THR A 372 -10.50 6.01 -48.02
CA THR A 372 -9.88 6.57 -46.81
C THR A 372 -8.37 6.60 -46.90
N LEU A 373 -7.73 5.58 -47.49
CA LEU A 373 -6.28 5.58 -47.73
C LEU A 373 -5.85 6.73 -48.64
N ALA A 374 -6.57 6.99 -49.73
CA ALA A 374 -6.28 8.11 -50.63
C ALA A 374 -6.35 9.46 -49.90
N VAL A 375 -7.35 9.62 -49.02
CA VAL A 375 -7.48 10.81 -48.18
C VAL A 375 -6.32 10.94 -47.19
N LEU A 376 -5.89 9.84 -46.57
CA LEU A 376 -4.76 9.82 -45.65
C LEU A 376 -3.43 10.14 -46.35
N GLU A 377 -3.21 9.62 -47.56
CA GLU A 377 -2.03 9.92 -48.35
C GLU A 377 -1.96 11.39 -48.79
N ALA A 378 -3.09 11.98 -49.16
CA ALA A 378 -3.16 13.37 -49.60
C ALA A 378 -2.96 14.39 -48.45
N HIS A 379 -3.53 14.13 -47.27
CA HIS A 379 -3.61 15.13 -46.20
C HIS A 379 -2.85 14.77 -44.92
N PHE A 380 -2.46 13.51 -44.73
CA PHE A 380 -1.84 13.00 -43.50
C PHE A 380 -0.55 12.23 -43.79
N PRO A 381 0.54 12.88 -44.24
CA PRO A 381 1.77 12.23 -44.76
C PRO A 381 2.57 11.38 -43.74
N GLY A 382 2.08 11.25 -42.49
CA GLY A 382 2.72 10.52 -41.41
C GLY A 382 1.89 9.38 -40.82
N PHE A 383 0.82 8.89 -41.45
CA PHE A 383 0.01 7.82 -40.88
C PHE A 383 0.74 6.46 -40.85
N LEU A 384 0.43 5.64 -39.84
CA LEU A 384 0.95 4.27 -39.73
C LEU A 384 0.05 3.32 -40.48
N ASP A 385 0.55 2.71 -41.56
CA ASP A 385 -0.17 1.72 -42.36
C ASP A 385 -0.48 0.43 -41.57
N LYS A 386 -1.19 -0.52 -42.22
CA LYS A 386 -1.57 -1.82 -41.60
C LYS A 386 -0.36 -2.65 -41.15
N ASN A 387 0.79 -2.41 -41.76
CA ASN A 387 2.08 -3.06 -41.47
C ASN A 387 2.97 -2.23 -40.53
N PHE A 388 2.46 -1.09 -40.04
CA PHE A 388 3.16 -0.12 -39.19
C PHE A 388 4.39 0.50 -39.88
N CYS A 389 4.35 0.63 -41.20
CA CYS A 389 5.23 1.46 -42.01
C CYS A 389 4.60 2.85 -42.20
N VAL A 390 5.42 3.89 -42.33
CA VAL A 390 4.95 5.22 -42.72
C VAL A 390 4.95 5.29 -44.24
N SER A 391 3.78 5.36 -44.87
CA SER A 391 3.63 5.36 -46.33
C SER A 391 3.72 6.77 -46.93
N GLY A 392 4.39 6.86 -48.09
CA GLY A 392 4.51 8.06 -48.93
C GLY A 392 5.94 8.31 -49.43
N ALA A 393 6.10 8.83 -50.66
CA ALA A 393 7.38 9.20 -51.30
C ALA A 393 8.24 10.20 -50.48
N SER A 394 7.66 10.78 -49.44
CA SER A 394 8.30 11.61 -48.44
C SER A 394 9.12 10.84 -47.39
N GLY A 395 9.12 9.51 -47.37
CA GLY A 395 9.84 8.71 -46.36
C GLY A 395 11.36 8.93 -46.33
N ALA A 396 12.00 9.08 -47.49
CA ALA A 396 13.44 9.35 -47.59
C ALA A 396 13.77 10.84 -47.34
N VAL A 397 12.98 11.75 -47.92
CA VAL A 397 13.17 13.21 -47.79
C VAL A 397 12.88 13.69 -46.35
N TYR A 398 11.95 13.06 -45.62
CA TYR A 398 11.73 13.33 -44.20
C TYR A 398 12.77 12.70 -43.29
N LEU A 399 13.43 11.59 -43.68
CA LEU A 399 14.53 11.03 -42.91
C LEU A 399 15.75 11.97 -42.97
N GLU A 400 16.06 12.54 -44.14
CA GLU A 400 17.10 13.57 -44.28
C GLU A 400 16.75 14.88 -43.55
N ARG A 401 15.51 15.35 -43.65
CA ARG A 401 15.04 16.54 -42.91
C ARG A 401 14.95 16.31 -41.40
N ALA A 402 14.61 15.11 -40.91
CA ALA A 402 14.56 14.80 -39.47
C ALA A 402 15.94 14.53 -38.87
N LEU A 403 16.88 14.00 -39.66
CA LEU A 403 18.29 13.89 -39.26
C LEU A 403 18.97 15.27 -39.17
N THR A 404 18.55 16.23 -40.00
CA THR A 404 19.00 17.63 -39.94
C THR A 404 18.20 18.52 -38.96
N LEU A 405 16.94 18.20 -38.69
CA LEU A 405 16.10 18.78 -37.64
C LEU A 405 16.04 17.88 -36.41
N LYS A 406 17.19 17.66 -35.77
CA LYS A 406 17.21 17.62 -34.31
C LYS A 406 16.67 18.97 -33.85
N SER A 407 15.37 19.08 -33.57
CA SER A 407 14.78 20.24 -32.93
C SER A 407 15.34 20.33 -31.51
N SER A 408 16.55 20.87 -31.44
CA SER A 408 17.18 21.31 -30.21
C SER A 408 16.17 22.21 -29.49
N PRO A 409 15.93 22.02 -28.18
CA PRO A 409 14.92 22.77 -27.41
C PRO A 409 15.20 24.28 -27.30
N PHE A 410 16.19 24.78 -28.03
CA PHE A 410 16.70 26.14 -28.01
C PHE A 410 16.56 26.80 -29.40
N THR A 411 15.44 26.57 -30.09
CA THR A 411 15.12 27.27 -31.35
C THR A 411 14.99 28.77 -31.13
N ASN A 412 14.43 29.16 -29.98
CA ASN A 412 14.26 30.54 -29.58
C ASN A 412 14.19 30.67 -28.05
N LEU A 413 14.94 31.63 -27.49
CA LEU A 413 14.94 31.93 -26.06
C LEU A 413 14.64 33.40 -25.82
N GLU A 414 13.93 33.67 -24.73
CA GLU A 414 13.70 35.03 -24.23
C GLU A 414 14.94 35.53 -23.49
N ARG A 415 15.40 36.72 -23.86
CA ARG A 415 16.47 37.48 -23.21
C ARG A 415 15.97 38.02 -21.86
N PRO A 416 16.88 38.43 -20.96
CA PRO A 416 16.51 39.09 -19.71
C PRO A 416 15.68 40.37 -19.91
N ASP A 417 15.84 41.06 -21.03
CA ASP A 417 15.10 42.28 -21.42
C ASP A 417 13.70 42.01 -22.00
N GLY A 418 13.28 40.75 -22.10
CA GLY A 418 11.97 40.34 -22.63
C GLY A 418 11.93 40.12 -24.14
N SER A 419 12.97 40.49 -24.89
CA SER A 419 13.06 40.23 -26.33
C SER A 419 13.42 38.76 -26.63
N THR A 420 13.07 38.24 -27.80
CA THR A 420 13.36 36.83 -28.17
C THR A 420 14.50 36.75 -29.18
N THR A 421 15.48 35.87 -28.93
CA THR A 421 16.52 35.56 -29.92
C THR A 421 16.32 34.19 -30.56
N TYR A 422 16.55 34.13 -31.86
CA TYR A 422 16.54 32.92 -32.69
C TYR A 422 17.97 32.51 -33.10
N ASN A 423 18.97 33.34 -32.76
CA ASN A 423 20.36 33.14 -33.14
C ASN A 423 20.97 31.99 -32.32
N ARG A 424 21.46 30.94 -33.01
CA ARG A 424 22.02 29.73 -32.39
C ARG A 424 23.23 30.02 -31.49
N PRO A 425 24.29 30.72 -31.95
CA PRO A 425 25.37 31.20 -31.08
C PRO A 425 24.90 31.97 -29.84
N GLU A 426 23.95 32.88 -30.00
CA GLU A 426 23.43 33.71 -28.90
C GLU A 426 22.66 32.86 -27.88
N ASN A 427 21.79 31.95 -28.35
CA ASN A 427 21.10 30.97 -27.51
C ASN A 427 22.07 30.10 -26.70
N ARG A 428 23.18 29.67 -27.31
CA ARG A 428 24.24 28.94 -26.59
C ARG A 428 24.87 29.78 -25.49
N LYS A 429 25.18 31.05 -25.77
CA LYS A 429 25.74 32.00 -24.79
C LYS A 429 24.78 32.22 -23.63
N LEU A 430 23.49 32.46 -23.90
CA LEU A 430 22.46 32.63 -22.87
C LEU A 430 22.35 31.41 -21.95
N VAL A 431 22.32 30.20 -22.53
CA VAL A 431 22.28 28.95 -21.76
C VAL A 431 23.54 28.79 -20.90
N LEU A 432 24.72 29.01 -21.48
CA LEU A 432 25.99 28.87 -20.76
C LEU A 432 26.08 29.87 -19.59
N THR A 433 25.78 31.14 -19.84
CA THR A 433 25.80 32.19 -18.82
C THR A 433 24.80 31.87 -17.70
N HIS A 434 23.58 31.46 -18.04
CA HIS A 434 22.56 31.12 -17.05
C HIS A 434 23.01 30.00 -16.10
N PHE A 435 23.46 28.86 -16.64
CA PHE A 435 23.87 27.73 -15.80
C PHE A 435 25.21 27.96 -15.11
N SER A 436 26.14 28.68 -15.73
CA SER A 436 27.39 29.07 -15.07
C SER A 436 27.13 29.95 -13.87
N ASN A 437 26.20 30.91 -13.98
CA ASN A 437 25.79 31.76 -12.86
C ASN A 437 24.96 30.99 -11.83
N LEU A 438 24.06 30.10 -12.27
CA LEU A 438 23.23 29.28 -11.39
C LEU A 438 24.08 28.38 -10.48
N TYR A 439 25.20 27.86 -10.98
CA TYR A 439 26.10 26.99 -10.22
C TYR A 439 27.40 27.67 -9.75
N ALA A 440 27.53 28.99 -9.90
CA ALA A 440 28.66 29.75 -9.38
C ALA A 440 28.67 29.73 -7.84
N ALA A 441 29.86 29.87 -7.24
CA ALA A 441 29.99 29.98 -5.79
C ALA A 441 29.49 31.36 -5.33
N THR A 442 28.65 31.40 -4.29
CA THR A 442 28.12 32.66 -3.73
C THR A 442 29.00 33.23 -2.62
N THR A 443 29.83 32.40 -1.96
CA THR A 443 30.68 32.79 -0.83
C THR A 443 32.04 32.06 -0.86
N ARG A 444 33.10 32.70 -0.34
CA ARG A 444 34.39 32.01 -0.04
C ARG A 444 34.15 31.13 1.19
N GLU A 445 34.38 29.83 1.06
CA GLU A 445 34.10 28.89 2.15
C GLU A 445 35.14 29.02 3.29
N PRO A 446 34.70 29.15 4.56
CA PRO A 446 35.57 28.91 5.69
C PRO A 446 35.93 27.42 5.76
N ARG A 447 37.20 27.10 6.08
CA ARG A 447 37.62 25.70 6.33
C ARG A 447 36.85 25.17 7.54
N SER A 448 35.82 24.37 7.29
CA SER A 448 35.06 23.70 8.36
C SER A 448 35.99 22.76 9.13
N ARG A 449 36.17 23.00 10.44
CA ARG A 449 36.86 22.07 11.34
C ARG A 449 35.86 20.99 11.75
N TYR A 450 35.88 19.85 11.06
CA TYR A 450 35.07 18.71 11.45
C TYR A 450 35.65 18.07 12.72
N THR A 451 34.83 17.95 13.76
CA THR A 451 35.27 17.57 15.11
C THR A 451 35.02 16.09 15.45
N HIS A 452 34.20 15.40 14.65
CA HIS A 452 33.82 14.00 14.91
C HIS A 452 34.81 12.99 14.31
N PRO A 453 34.95 11.80 14.90
CA PRO A 453 35.75 10.71 14.33
C PRO A 453 35.16 10.21 13.00
N ASP A 454 35.98 9.56 12.19
CA ASP A 454 35.57 9.02 10.90
C ASP A 454 34.58 7.85 11.06
N ASP A 455 33.58 7.79 10.17
CA ASP A 455 32.61 6.69 10.17
C ASP A 455 33.31 5.38 9.68
N PRO A 456 32.85 4.20 10.15
CA PRO A 456 33.48 2.93 9.81
C PRO A 456 33.43 2.64 8.30
N GLU A 457 34.28 1.74 7.83
CA GLU A 457 34.31 1.30 6.43
C GLU A 457 32.95 0.76 5.95
N ILE A 458 32.70 0.87 4.65
CA ILE A 458 31.57 0.28 3.95
C ILE A 458 31.74 -1.24 3.95
N LEU A 459 30.71 -1.93 4.43
CA LEU A 459 30.66 -3.38 4.46
C LEU A 459 30.13 -3.91 3.13
N GLN A 460 30.61 -5.07 2.68
CA GLN A 460 30.20 -5.67 1.41
C GLN A 460 28.68 -5.85 1.28
N HIS A 461 28.02 -6.26 2.36
CA HIS A 461 26.57 -6.42 2.38
C HIS A 461 25.81 -5.10 2.15
N GLU A 462 26.39 -3.94 2.48
CA GLU A 462 25.79 -2.64 2.19
C GLU A 462 25.80 -2.36 0.68
N VAL A 463 26.90 -2.73 0.00
CA VAL A 463 27.06 -2.63 -1.46
C VAL A 463 26.07 -3.56 -2.17
N GLU A 464 26.04 -4.83 -1.81
CA GLU A 464 25.11 -5.82 -2.38
C GLU A 464 23.65 -5.37 -2.20
N ASN A 465 23.29 -4.95 -0.98
CA ASN A 465 21.96 -4.46 -0.70
C ASN A 465 21.64 -3.18 -1.51
N ALA A 466 22.62 -2.29 -1.70
CA ALA A 466 22.44 -1.10 -2.52
C ALA A 466 22.20 -1.46 -3.99
N ILE A 467 22.90 -2.47 -4.54
CA ILE A 467 22.74 -2.98 -5.91
C ILE A 467 21.35 -3.61 -6.08
N VAL A 468 20.99 -4.57 -5.24
CA VAL A 468 19.73 -5.33 -5.34
C VAL A 468 18.51 -4.40 -5.27
N THR A 469 18.54 -3.43 -4.35
CA THR A 469 17.40 -2.51 -4.13
C THR A 469 17.32 -1.36 -5.14
N SER A 470 18.32 -1.18 -6.02
CA SER A 470 18.26 -0.16 -7.08
C SER A 470 17.34 -0.56 -8.21
N LYS A 471 16.73 0.41 -8.91
CA LYS A 471 15.95 0.11 -10.12
C LYS A 471 16.87 -0.39 -11.23
N THR A 472 16.46 -1.39 -12.00
CA THR A 472 17.31 -2.00 -13.04
C THR A 472 17.44 -1.12 -14.29
N ASN A 473 16.34 -0.52 -14.75
CA ASN A 473 16.30 0.27 -15.99
C ASN A 473 16.54 1.76 -15.71
N ILE A 474 17.76 2.10 -15.27
CA ILE A 474 18.21 3.49 -15.08
C ILE A 474 19.20 3.81 -16.20
N SER A 475 19.12 5.01 -16.79
CA SER A 475 20.08 5.47 -17.79
C SER A 475 21.50 5.53 -17.23
N PRO A 476 22.51 5.00 -17.95
CA PRO A 476 23.89 5.03 -17.51
C PRO A 476 24.47 6.45 -17.53
N GLY A 477 25.57 6.63 -16.78
CA GLY A 477 26.35 7.86 -16.76
C GLY A 477 27.27 7.98 -17.98
N PRO A 478 28.24 8.91 -17.94
CA PRO A 478 29.29 9.03 -18.97
C PRO A 478 30.10 7.75 -19.16
N ASP A 479 30.24 6.95 -18.10
CA ASP A 479 30.97 5.68 -18.00
C ASP A 479 30.26 4.48 -18.68
N GLN A 480 29.02 4.64 -19.14
CA GLN A 480 28.21 3.60 -19.79
C GLN A 480 27.93 2.34 -18.95
N ILE A 481 28.35 2.31 -17.69
CA ILE A 481 28.04 1.22 -16.76
C ILE A 481 26.55 1.26 -16.45
N THR A 482 25.88 0.12 -16.63
CA THR A 482 24.44 -0.04 -16.38
C THR A 482 24.18 -0.76 -15.05
N MET A 483 23.03 -0.47 -14.42
CA MET A 483 22.64 -1.15 -13.18
C MET A 483 22.33 -2.63 -13.44
N LEU A 484 21.95 -2.99 -14.66
CA LEU A 484 21.76 -4.38 -15.07
C LEU A 484 23.06 -5.18 -14.98
N GLN A 485 24.17 -4.63 -15.51
CA GLN A 485 25.49 -5.28 -15.42
C GLN A 485 25.90 -5.52 -13.96
N LEU A 486 25.74 -4.50 -13.10
CA LEU A 486 26.07 -4.62 -11.68
C LEU A 486 25.20 -5.67 -10.95
N LYS A 487 23.93 -5.80 -11.33
CA LYS A 487 23.04 -6.81 -10.75
C LYS A 487 23.38 -8.22 -11.20
N LEU A 488 23.73 -8.41 -12.47
CA LEU A 488 24.10 -9.71 -13.03
C LEU A 488 25.43 -10.21 -12.47
N GLY A 489 26.39 -9.31 -12.26
CA GLY A 489 27.71 -9.63 -11.71
C GLY A 489 27.87 -9.39 -10.21
N ASN A 490 26.78 -9.30 -9.44
CA ASN A 490 26.81 -8.84 -8.05
C ASN A 490 27.77 -9.65 -7.17
N GLU A 491 27.75 -10.98 -7.26
CA GLU A 491 28.60 -11.87 -6.44
C GLU A 491 30.10 -11.64 -6.70
N SER A 492 30.51 -11.48 -7.96
CA SER A 492 31.91 -11.28 -8.34
C SER A 492 32.38 -9.84 -8.14
N ILE A 493 31.52 -8.85 -8.41
CA ILE A 493 31.88 -7.43 -8.47
C ILE A 493 31.77 -6.76 -7.09
N ALA A 494 30.86 -7.19 -6.22
CA ALA A 494 30.63 -6.53 -4.94
C ALA A 494 31.88 -6.44 -4.04
N PRO A 495 32.75 -7.47 -3.90
CA PRO A 495 33.98 -7.35 -3.10
C PRO A 495 34.91 -6.26 -3.63
N HIS A 496 35.14 -6.24 -4.95
CA HIS A 496 36.00 -5.26 -5.62
C HIS A 496 35.46 -3.84 -5.53
N LEU A 497 34.14 -3.68 -5.73
CA LEU A 497 33.48 -2.39 -5.52
C LEU A 497 33.59 -1.94 -4.08
N THR A 498 33.45 -2.85 -3.11
CA THR A 498 33.57 -2.50 -1.69
C THR A 498 34.94 -1.92 -1.37
N ALA A 499 36.01 -2.58 -1.83
CA ALA A 499 37.37 -2.09 -1.67
C ALA A 499 37.57 -0.70 -2.32
N ALA A 500 37.10 -0.53 -3.57
CA ALA A 500 37.20 0.75 -4.28
C ALA A 500 36.41 1.87 -3.59
N LEU A 501 35.18 1.59 -3.11
CA LEU A 501 34.36 2.57 -2.40
C LEU A 501 34.96 2.95 -1.04
N ASN A 502 35.62 2.01 -0.35
CA ASN A 502 36.34 2.31 0.89
C ASN A 502 37.57 3.18 0.65
N GLN A 503 38.32 2.97 -0.44
CA GLN A 503 39.39 3.89 -0.83
C GLN A 503 38.87 5.31 -1.07
N VAL A 504 37.72 5.46 -1.74
CA VAL A 504 37.08 6.76 -1.96
C VAL A 504 36.63 7.39 -0.63
N LEU A 505 36.06 6.59 0.27
CA LEU A 505 35.63 7.05 1.60
C LEU A 505 36.81 7.54 2.44
N THR A 506 37.89 6.77 2.52
CA THR A 506 39.07 7.09 3.35
C THR A 506 39.88 8.24 2.78
N ASN A 507 40.17 8.22 1.48
CA ASN A 507 41.03 9.22 0.84
C ASN A 507 40.27 10.50 0.46
N GLY A 508 38.93 10.42 0.41
CA GLY A 508 38.06 11.50 -0.07
C GLY A 508 38.18 11.80 -1.56
N ARG A 509 39.03 11.09 -2.31
CA ARG A 509 39.26 11.32 -3.74
C ARG A 509 38.31 10.46 -4.57
N THR A 510 37.46 11.09 -5.36
CA THR A 510 36.56 10.40 -6.31
C THR A 510 37.25 10.15 -7.64
N PRO A 511 36.91 9.06 -8.36
CA PRO A 511 37.40 8.82 -9.72
C PRO A 511 37.07 9.99 -10.67
N GLU A 512 37.92 10.23 -11.66
CA GLU A 512 37.73 11.33 -12.62
C GLU A 512 36.41 11.20 -13.38
N ASP A 513 35.99 9.97 -13.70
CA ASP A 513 34.72 9.67 -14.35
C ASP A 513 33.48 10.11 -13.54
N TRP A 514 33.61 10.24 -12.22
CA TRP A 514 32.51 10.71 -11.35
C TRP A 514 32.41 12.23 -11.31
N LYS A 515 33.46 12.94 -11.73
CA LYS A 515 33.49 14.40 -11.78
C LYS A 515 32.68 14.91 -12.96
N THR A 516 32.64 14.19 -14.08
CA THR A 516 31.82 14.60 -15.22
C THR A 516 30.36 14.17 -15.04
N VAL A 517 29.44 15.13 -15.17
CA VAL A 517 27.99 14.89 -15.04
C VAL A 517 27.28 15.41 -16.28
N LYS A 518 26.52 14.54 -16.95
CA LYS A 518 25.70 14.97 -18.10
C LYS A 518 24.42 15.62 -17.59
N ILE A 519 24.19 16.87 -17.97
CA ILE A 519 22.99 17.62 -17.60
C ILE A 519 22.00 17.59 -18.75
N TYR A 520 20.79 17.14 -18.47
CA TYR A 520 19.67 17.12 -19.41
C TYR A 520 18.62 18.11 -18.94
N LEU A 521 18.20 19.01 -19.83
CA LEU A 521 17.15 19.97 -19.52
C LEU A 521 15.78 19.37 -19.85
N LEU A 522 14.97 19.13 -18.83
CA LEU A 522 13.58 18.68 -19.00
C LEU A 522 12.65 19.90 -19.01
N PRO A 523 11.80 20.07 -20.04
CA PRO A 523 10.85 21.17 -20.08
C PRO A 523 9.75 21.00 -19.02
N LYS A 524 9.42 22.07 -18.28
CA LYS A 524 8.28 22.13 -17.35
C LYS A 524 6.95 22.35 -18.07
N THR A 525 7.00 22.98 -19.23
CA THR A 525 5.84 23.34 -20.07
C THR A 525 6.08 22.91 -21.52
N THR A 526 5.03 22.83 -22.32
CA THR A 526 5.08 22.31 -23.70
C THR A 526 5.94 23.16 -24.66
N LYS A 527 6.02 24.48 -24.45
CA LYS A 527 6.80 25.42 -25.28
C LYS A 527 7.60 26.40 -24.40
N PRO A 528 8.75 25.98 -23.84
CA PRO A 528 9.46 26.79 -22.86
C PRO A 528 10.31 27.87 -23.57
N LYS A 529 9.91 29.13 -23.42
CA LYS A 529 10.65 30.29 -23.94
C LYS A 529 11.73 30.80 -22.98
N LYS A 530 11.54 30.60 -21.67
CA LYS A 530 12.44 31.04 -20.59
C LYS A 530 13.29 29.87 -20.10
N LEU A 531 14.56 30.14 -19.79
CA LEU A 531 15.47 29.13 -19.20
C LEU A 531 14.96 28.59 -17.85
N LYS A 532 14.24 29.42 -17.07
CA LYS A 532 13.59 29.01 -15.81
C LYS A 532 12.49 27.95 -15.97
N ALA A 533 11.97 27.78 -17.19
CA ALA A 533 10.97 26.76 -17.51
C ALA A 533 11.61 25.38 -17.78
N TYR A 534 12.93 25.24 -17.68
CA TYR A 534 13.63 23.96 -17.75
C TYR A 534 14.02 23.46 -16.36
N ARG A 535 14.09 22.15 -16.18
CA ARG A 535 14.64 21.45 -15.01
C ARG A 535 15.94 20.77 -15.39
N PRO A 536 17.09 21.15 -14.81
CA PRO A 536 18.33 20.44 -15.05
C PRO A 536 18.32 19.10 -14.32
N VAL A 537 18.45 17.99 -15.05
CA VAL A 537 18.60 16.64 -14.48
C VAL A 537 20.02 16.16 -14.71
N ALA A 538 20.69 15.80 -13.62
CA ALA A 538 22.06 15.32 -13.59
C ALA A 538 22.10 13.78 -13.75
N LEU A 539 22.73 13.32 -14.83
CA LEU A 539 23.12 11.93 -15.02
C LEU A 539 24.60 11.74 -14.65
N SER A 540 24.81 11.22 -13.45
CA SER A 540 26.10 10.75 -12.93
C SER A 540 26.32 9.25 -13.15
N SER A 541 27.56 8.80 -12.99
CA SER A 541 27.95 7.38 -12.95
C SER A 541 27.05 6.58 -12.01
N ILE A 542 26.71 5.35 -12.41
CA ILE A 542 25.92 4.45 -11.58
C ILE A 542 26.67 4.05 -10.31
N VAL A 543 27.98 3.90 -10.37
CA VAL A 543 28.81 3.57 -9.20
C VAL A 543 28.83 4.74 -8.22
N SER A 544 28.92 5.98 -8.72
CA SER A 544 28.78 7.19 -7.89
C SER A 544 27.42 7.24 -7.19
N LYS A 545 26.32 6.97 -7.90
CA LYS A 545 24.97 6.91 -7.31
C LYS A 545 24.81 5.79 -6.27
N LEU A 546 25.51 4.67 -6.47
CA LEU A 546 25.54 3.55 -5.52
C LEU A 546 26.23 3.98 -4.23
N PHE A 547 27.39 4.63 -4.37
CA PHE A 547 28.14 5.18 -3.24
C PHE A 547 27.31 6.19 -2.45
N THR A 548 26.76 7.21 -3.11
CA THR A 548 25.92 8.21 -2.41
C THR A 548 24.68 7.59 -1.79
N LYS A 549 24.08 6.55 -2.40
CA LYS A 549 22.95 5.80 -1.81
C LYS A 549 23.33 5.09 -0.51
N ILE A 550 24.53 4.49 -0.43
CA ILE A 550 25.03 3.86 0.80
C ILE A 550 25.20 4.92 1.90
N LEU A 551 25.89 6.02 1.58
CA LEU A 551 26.08 7.13 2.53
C LEU A 551 24.74 7.74 2.98
N THR A 552 23.79 7.89 2.06
CA THR A 552 22.43 8.38 2.36
C THR A 552 21.72 7.48 3.38
N ARG A 553 21.87 6.16 3.28
CA ARG A 553 21.28 5.22 4.25
C ARG A 553 21.88 5.39 5.64
N ARG A 554 23.21 5.57 5.73
CA ARG A 554 23.92 5.82 6.99
C ARG A 554 23.47 7.13 7.63
N ILE A 555 23.39 8.21 6.84
CA ILE A 555 22.92 9.52 7.32
C ILE A 555 21.45 9.45 7.75
N THR A 556 20.59 8.79 6.97
CA THR A 556 19.16 8.64 7.31
C THR A 556 18.95 7.95 8.66
N ALA A 557 19.82 7.01 9.03
CA ALA A 557 19.74 6.32 10.31
C ALA A 557 20.02 7.28 11.49
N LYS A 558 20.98 8.21 11.33
CA LYS A 558 21.34 9.22 12.32
C LYS A 558 20.38 10.43 12.34
N SER A 559 19.84 10.82 11.18
CA SER A 559 19.01 12.03 11.04
C SER A 559 17.51 11.82 11.25
N LYS A 560 17.07 10.61 11.64
CA LYS A 560 15.64 10.26 11.75
C LYS A 560 14.87 11.16 12.72
N TYR A 561 15.51 11.54 13.83
CA TYR A 561 14.94 12.36 14.90
C TYR A 561 15.22 13.86 14.74
N TYR A 562 16.09 14.24 13.80
CA TYR A 562 16.39 15.64 13.51
C TYR A 562 15.31 16.29 12.64
N LEU A 563 14.72 15.53 11.70
CA LEU A 563 13.65 16.04 10.85
C LEU A 563 12.32 16.09 11.60
N GLU A 564 11.74 17.27 11.72
CA GLU A 564 10.45 17.51 12.38
C GLU A 564 9.30 16.71 11.76
N GLU A 565 8.28 16.40 12.56
CA GLU A 565 7.10 15.67 12.12
C GLU A 565 6.32 16.41 11.02
N SER A 566 6.33 17.74 11.05
CA SER A 566 5.74 18.65 10.05
C SER A 566 6.36 18.46 8.65
N GLN A 567 7.65 18.12 8.58
CA GLN A 567 8.36 17.93 7.33
C GLN A 567 8.10 16.54 6.73
N ALA A 568 7.15 16.46 5.80
CA ALA A 568 6.79 15.22 5.09
C ALA A 568 7.66 14.92 3.86
N GLY A 569 8.26 15.94 3.25
CA GLY A 569 9.01 15.82 1.99
C GLY A 569 10.19 14.85 2.07
N PHE A 570 10.35 14.00 1.06
CA PHE A 570 11.49 13.08 0.87
C PHE A 570 11.73 12.07 2.01
N ARG A 571 10.76 11.86 2.90
CA ARG A 571 10.87 10.91 4.01
C ARG A 571 10.13 9.61 3.74
N ARG A 572 10.73 8.51 4.21
CA ARG A 572 10.12 7.19 4.10
C ARG A 572 8.88 7.11 5.00
N GLY A 573 7.76 6.68 4.42
CA GLY A 573 6.50 6.46 5.14
C GLY A 573 5.65 7.72 5.33
N ARG A 574 6.04 8.85 4.73
CA ARG A 574 5.25 10.08 4.65
C ARG A 574 4.93 10.41 3.20
N GLY A 575 3.78 11.03 2.96
CA GLY A 575 3.39 11.47 1.63
C GLY A 575 2.47 12.69 1.66
N CYS A 576 2.09 13.18 0.48
CA CYS A 576 1.25 14.38 0.36
C CYS A 576 -0.11 14.22 1.07
N ALA A 577 -0.63 13.00 1.17
CA ALA A 577 -1.89 12.72 1.87
C ALA A 577 -1.81 13.09 3.36
N ASP A 578 -0.66 12.88 4.01
CA ASP A 578 -0.47 13.23 5.43
C ASP A 578 -0.53 14.75 5.61
N SER A 579 0.19 15.50 4.77
CA SER A 579 0.16 16.98 4.79
C SER A 579 -1.22 17.54 4.47
N ILE A 580 -1.93 16.98 3.48
CA ILE A 580 -3.31 17.38 3.14
C ILE A 580 -4.25 17.13 4.31
N GLN A 581 -4.10 16.00 5.00
CA GLN A 581 -4.90 15.66 6.17
C GLN A 581 -4.67 16.67 7.31
N VAL A 582 -3.42 17.05 7.58
CA VAL A 582 -3.10 18.07 8.60
C VAL A 582 -3.76 19.41 8.26
N VAL A 583 -3.58 19.90 7.03
CA VAL A 583 -4.19 21.17 6.59
C VAL A 583 -5.71 21.11 6.64
N SER A 584 -6.30 19.97 6.26
CA SER A 584 -7.75 19.76 6.31
C SER A 584 -8.28 19.76 7.74
N GLN A 585 -7.56 19.15 8.69
CA GLN A 585 -7.92 19.19 10.11
C GLN A 585 -7.80 20.59 10.70
N MET A 586 -6.75 21.35 10.34
CA MET A 586 -6.62 22.75 10.73
C MET A 586 -7.81 23.57 10.23
N LEU A 587 -8.19 23.41 8.96
CA LEU A 587 -9.33 24.11 8.38
C LEU A 587 -10.65 23.78 9.09
N VAL A 588 -10.91 22.50 9.37
CA VAL A 588 -12.11 22.08 10.12
C VAL A 588 -12.13 22.69 11.52
N LYS A 589 -11.00 22.66 12.23
CA LYS A 589 -10.90 23.17 13.61
C LYS A 589 -11.04 24.68 13.67
N CYS A 590 -10.34 25.42 12.81
CA CYS A 590 -10.48 26.87 12.71
C CYS A 590 -11.92 27.27 12.37
N THR A 591 -12.60 26.52 11.49
CA THR A 591 -14.02 26.73 11.18
C THR A 591 -14.93 26.46 12.38
N GLU A 592 -14.72 25.35 13.09
CA GLU A 592 -15.49 24.96 14.29
C GLU A 592 -15.40 26.01 15.40
N PHE A 593 -14.19 26.54 15.64
CA PHE A 593 -13.93 27.51 16.70
C PHE A 593 -14.00 28.97 16.24
N LYS A 594 -14.39 29.24 14.97
CA LYS A 594 -14.44 30.58 14.37
C LYS A 594 -13.12 31.36 14.48
N ILE A 595 -11.99 30.65 14.39
CA ILE A 595 -10.65 31.24 14.37
C ILE A 595 -10.28 31.53 12.90
N PRO A 596 -9.86 32.76 12.54
CA PRO A 596 -9.42 33.05 11.19
C PRO A 596 -8.15 32.24 10.86
N LEU A 597 -8.16 31.56 9.71
CA LEU A 597 -7.02 30.78 9.22
C LEU A 597 -6.44 31.42 7.96
N VAL A 598 -5.16 31.74 8.00
CA VAL A 598 -4.39 32.24 6.84
C VAL A 598 -3.36 31.18 6.47
N ALA A 599 -3.34 30.78 5.19
CA ALA A 599 -2.36 29.83 4.66
C ALA A 599 -1.40 30.55 3.69
N VAL A 600 -0.10 30.49 3.97
CA VAL A 600 0.95 31.06 3.13
C VAL A 600 1.67 29.94 2.37
N PHE A 601 1.61 30.00 1.04
CA PHE A 601 2.27 29.00 0.18
C PHE A 601 3.61 29.55 -0.32
N LEU A 602 4.71 28.97 0.18
CA LEU A 602 6.07 29.36 -0.21
C LEU A 602 6.63 28.42 -1.28
N GLY A 603 7.26 28.99 -2.30
CA GLY A 603 7.90 28.25 -3.39
C GLY A 603 9.34 28.68 -3.61
N PHE A 604 10.28 27.75 -3.47
CA PHE A 604 11.70 28.02 -3.72
C PHE A 604 12.04 28.03 -5.22
N THR A 605 12.77 29.05 -5.67
CA THR A 605 13.32 29.08 -7.03
C THR A 605 14.59 28.23 -7.11
N PHE A 606 14.62 27.27 -8.03
CA PHE A 606 15.77 26.35 -8.24
C PHE A 606 16.30 25.72 -6.94
N ALA A 607 15.38 25.18 -6.13
CA ALA A 607 15.65 24.76 -4.76
C ALA A 607 16.86 23.82 -4.60
N PHE A 608 17.01 22.83 -5.49
CA PHE A 608 18.14 21.89 -5.46
C PHE A 608 19.45 22.54 -5.91
N ASP A 609 19.41 23.43 -6.90
CA ASP A 609 20.59 24.04 -7.51
C ASP A 609 21.21 25.15 -6.64
N ASN A 610 20.43 25.72 -5.71
CA ASN A 610 20.84 26.82 -4.84
C ASN A 610 21.30 26.38 -3.44
N VAL A 611 21.29 25.09 -3.11
CA VAL A 611 21.69 24.64 -1.77
C VAL A 611 23.18 24.90 -1.51
N ASN A 612 23.48 25.48 -0.34
CA ASN A 612 24.85 25.79 0.08
C ASN A 612 25.51 24.59 0.79
N TRP A 613 26.66 24.14 0.29
CA TRP A 613 27.42 23.01 0.84
C TRP A 613 28.09 23.29 2.17
N THR A 614 28.41 24.55 2.47
CA THR A 614 28.92 24.95 3.79
C THR A 614 27.85 24.66 4.86
N LYS A 615 26.59 25.06 4.62
CA LYS A 615 25.48 24.79 5.53
C LYS A 615 25.12 23.31 5.63
N ILE A 616 25.13 22.56 4.53
CA ILE A 616 24.98 21.10 4.58
C ILE A 616 26.08 20.47 5.46
N SER A 617 27.34 20.90 5.27
CA SER A 617 28.48 20.34 6.00
C SER A 617 28.38 20.61 7.50
N GLU A 618 27.92 21.80 7.89
CA GLU A 618 27.64 22.18 9.27
C GLU A 618 26.54 21.28 9.89
N VAL A 619 25.41 21.12 9.20
CA VAL A 619 24.30 20.27 9.66
C VAL A 619 24.75 18.80 9.80
N LEU A 620 25.49 18.28 8.83
CA LEU A 620 26.01 16.91 8.91
C LEU A 620 27.02 16.75 10.06
N ASN A 621 27.85 17.76 10.33
CA ASN A 621 28.76 17.75 11.47
C ASN A 621 27.97 17.74 12.79
N ASN A 622 26.93 18.57 12.92
CA ASN A 622 26.06 18.61 14.10
C ASN A 622 25.31 17.28 14.33
N LEU A 623 25.02 16.54 13.25
CA LEU A 623 24.45 15.18 13.29
C LEU A 623 25.47 14.08 13.60
N GLN A 624 26.70 14.44 13.98
CA GLN A 624 27.78 13.50 14.29
C GLN A 624 28.08 12.54 13.12
N ILE A 625 28.01 13.05 11.89
CA ILE A 625 28.48 12.32 10.70
C ILE A 625 30.00 12.42 10.62
N GLY A 626 30.65 11.30 10.30
CA GLY A 626 32.12 11.25 10.21
C GLY A 626 32.68 12.14 9.11
N ARG A 627 33.91 12.65 9.31
CA ARG A 627 34.54 13.62 8.41
C ARG A 627 34.81 13.03 7.04
N ASN A 628 35.20 11.76 6.98
CA ASN A 628 35.33 10.98 5.76
C ASN A 628 34.05 11.00 4.89
N VAL A 629 32.87 10.82 5.49
CA VAL A 629 31.57 10.85 4.78
C VAL A 629 31.26 12.25 4.28
N ILE A 630 31.42 13.29 5.12
CA ILE A 630 31.17 14.67 4.73
C ILE A 630 32.10 15.08 3.57
N ARG A 631 33.39 14.76 3.68
CA ARG A 631 34.40 15.03 2.65
C ARG A 631 34.07 14.30 1.34
N ALA A 632 33.69 13.03 1.42
CA ALA A 632 33.35 12.24 0.24
C ALA A 632 32.10 12.79 -0.47
N LEU A 633 31.07 13.21 0.28
CA LEU A 633 29.89 13.85 -0.29
C LEU A 633 30.19 15.22 -0.91
N ASN A 634 31.00 16.03 -0.21
CA ASN A 634 31.40 17.34 -0.69
C ASN A 634 32.21 17.21 -1.99
N ASN A 635 33.26 16.38 -2.01
CA ASN A 635 34.07 16.15 -3.22
C ASN A 635 33.26 15.53 -4.37
N SER A 636 32.28 14.68 -4.05
CA SER A 636 31.36 14.14 -5.07
C SER A 636 30.41 15.19 -5.65
N ASN A 637 30.19 16.35 -5.04
CA ASN A 637 29.25 17.36 -5.55
C ASN A 637 29.91 18.68 -5.97
N PHE A 638 30.91 19.16 -5.20
CA PHE A 638 31.54 20.48 -5.28
C PHE A 638 32.67 20.60 -6.33
N SER A 639 33.07 19.50 -6.97
CA SER A 639 34.10 19.49 -8.03
C SER A 639 33.60 18.91 -9.35
N ALA A 640 32.29 18.90 -9.55
CA ALA A 640 31.69 18.34 -10.75
C ALA A 640 31.83 19.27 -11.96
N ILE A 641 32.10 18.70 -13.12
CA ILE A 641 31.98 19.38 -14.41
C ILE A 641 30.63 18.99 -14.99
N GLY A 642 29.72 19.97 -15.08
CA GLY A 642 28.46 19.81 -15.80
C GLY A 642 28.71 19.87 -17.30
N GLU A 643 28.37 18.81 -18.02
CA GLU A 643 28.36 18.75 -19.49
C GLU A 643 26.92 18.90 -19.98
N LEU A 644 26.65 19.95 -20.75
CA LEU A 644 25.35 20.23 -21.35
C LEU A 644 25.48 20.26 -22.87
N ASN A 645 24.63 19.52 -23.58
CA ASN A 645 24.55 19.59 -25.03
C ASN A 645 23.50 20.64 -25.45
N VAL A 646 23.95 21.71 -26.10
CA VAL A 646 23.10 22.81 -26.59
C VAL A 646 23.30 22.95 -28.09
N LEU A 647 22.25 22.74 -28.88
CA LEU A 647 22.30 22.89 -30.34
C LEU A 647 23.46 22.09 -30.97
N ASN A 648 23.61 20.82 -30.60
CA ASN A 648 24.70 19.91 -31.03
C ASN A 648 26.12 20.35 -30.64
N LYS A 649 26.27 21.29 -29.69
CA LYS A 649 27.57 21.67 -29.12
C LYS A 649 27.62 21.28 -27.65
N LYS A 650 28.65 20.52 -27.28
CA LYS A 650 28.95 20.21 -25.87
C LYS A 650 29.53 21.45 -25.20
N MET A 651 28.94 21.84 -24.08
CA MET A 651 29.41 22.93 -23.24
C MET A 651 29.72 22.36 -21.86
N LYS A 652 30.80 22.85 -21.24
CA LYS A 652 31.23 22.43 -19.91
C LYS A 652 31.25 23.63 -18.98
N PHE A 653 30.76 23.45 -17.76
CA PHE A 653 30.86 24.45 -16.69
C PHE A 653 31.13 23.76 -15.35
N LYS A 654 31.75 24.49 -14.43
CA LYS A 654 32.04 23.98 -13.07
C LYS A 654 30.80 24.14 -12.19
N ILE A 655 30.45 23.10 -11.45
CA ILE A 655 29.39 23.13 -10.45
C ILE A 655 30.02 23.41 -9.08
N LYS A 656 29.71 24.57 -8.48
CA LYS A 656 30.26 25.00 -7.20
C LYS A 656 29.22 25.10 -6.07
N ARG A 657 27.94 24.97 -6.38
CA ARG A 657 26.85 24.95 -5.40
C ARG A 657 25.71 24.04 -5.86
N GLY A 658 24.78 23.76 -4.96
CA GLY A 658 23.61 22.92 -5.21
C GLY A 658 23.90 21.43 -5.04
N VAL A 659 22.81 20.69 -4.93
CA VAL A 659 22.79 19.23 -4.90
C VAL A 659 22.28 18.70 -6.25
N ARG A 660 22.88 17.63 -6.75
CA ARG A 660 22.60 17.11 -8.11
C ARG A 660 21.18 16.57 -8.22
N GLN A 661 20.33 17.19 -9.02
CA GLN A 661 18.97 16.70 -9.24
C GLN A 661 19.00 15.36 -10.02
N GLY A 662 18.68 14.26 -9.34
CA GLY A 662 18.79 12.90 -9.90
C GLY A 662 19.79 11.99 -9.18
N ASP A 663 20.54 12.52 -8.21
CA ASP A 663 21.36 11.73 -7.29
C ASP A 663 20.54 11.19 -6.10
N SER A 664 20.99 10.08 -5.51
CA SER A 664 20.32 9.42 -4.39
C SER A 664 20.37 10.23 -3.09
N SER A 665 21.43 11.02 -2.85
CA SER A 665 21.59 11.79 -1.60
C SER A 665 20.87 13.12 -1.62
N SER A 666 20.69 13.72 -2.81
CA SER A 666 20.16 15.08 -2.96
C SER A 666 18.84 15.34 -2.24
N PRO A 667 17.82 14.44 -2.27
CA PRO A 667 16.57 14.66 -1.55
C PRO A 667 16.75 14.78 -0.03
N LEU A 668 17.60 13.93 0.55
CA LEU A 668 17.89 13.96 1.99
C LEU A 668 18.68 15.20 2.37
N LEU A 669 19.73 15.53 1.61
CA LEU A 669 20.55 16.71 1.87
C LEU A 669 19.73 18.00 1.77
N PHE A 670 18.82 18.09 0.79
CA PHE A 670 17.88 19.20 0.70
C PHE A 670 16.95 19.27 1.92
N ALA A 671 16.40 18.13 2.35
CA ALA A 671 15.53 18.06 3.54
C ALA A 671 16.27 18.49 4.82
N LEU A 672 17.54 18.13 4.98
CA LEU A 672 18.36 18.53 6.12
C LEU A 672 18.68 20.03 6.09
N ALA A 673 19.03 20.56 4.93
CA ALA A 673 19.27 21.99 4.77
C ALA A 673 18.00 22.82 5.04
N LEU A 674 16.83 22.35 4.58
CA LEU A 674 15.55 23.00 4.86
C LEU A 674 15.22 22.97 6.35
N GLN A 675 15.44 21.83 7.04
CA GLN A 675 15.21 21.73 8.47
C GLN A 675 16.06 22.74 9.24
N ALA A 676 17.35 22.89 8.91
CA ALA A 676 18.20 23.87 9.57
C ALA A 676 17.72 25.32 9.38
N ILE A 677 17.15 25.65 8.22
CA ILE A 677 16.52 26.97 8.00
C ILE A 677 15.25 27.11 8.85
N LEU A 678 14.45 26.05 8.97
CA LEU A 678 13.26 26.06 9.82
C LEU A 678 13.63 26.22 11.29
N ASP A 679 14.68 25.55 11.76
CA ASP A 679 15.20 25.68 13.13
C ASP A 679 15.69 27.11 13.43
N GLU A 680 16.24 27.82 12.44
CA GLU A 680 16.61 29.24 12.58
C GLU A 680 15.39 30.18 12.58
N LEU A 681 14.31 29.82 11.86
CA LEU A 681 13.08 30.62 11.74
C LEU A 681 12.10 30.40 12.88
N ASP A 682 12.14 29.23 13.50
CA ASP A 682 11.40 28.87 14.70
C ASP A 682 12.40 28.80 15.86
N PRO A 683 12.88 29.94 16.38
CA PRO A 683 13.58 29.96 17.64
C PRO A 683 12.55 29.57 18.70
N ALA A 684 12.32 28.28 18.90
CA ALA A 684 11.54 27.83 20.04
C ALA A 684 12.21 28.40 21.32
N PRO A 685 11.41 28.91 22.28
CA PRO A 685 11.90 29.52 23.51
C PRO A 685 12.74 28.58 24.38
#